data_AF-A0A1Z8ZBD0-F1
#
_entry.id   AF-A0A1Z8ZBD0-F1
#
_cell.length_a   1.000
_cell.length_b   1.000
_cell.length_c   1.000
_cell.angle_alpha   90.00
_cell.angle_beta   90.00
_cell.angle_gamma   90.00
#
_symmetry.space_group_name_H-M   'P 1'
#
loop_
_entity.id
_entity.type
_entity.pdbx_description
1 polymer ?
#
loop_
_entity_poly.entity_id
_entity_poly.type
_entity_poly.pdbx_seq_one_letter_code
_entity_poly.pdbx_strand_id
1 'polypeptide(L)'
;MAEKKVEQSIKAPTEKQVSLLEKLMAHELEDVQQKALAIVLSIWKKKTVQEISYIIPNLTEKQIRYTIKRYRANPTDYLQAMYDRWSKQRMIHELRSAHDKWAKRHQNKKTFDLSVRGFFNQFNKPLLAQLQNLGKNKLFITVQGAYAHAGINPNCHLPVVYGKSEEEEKKNWCETLKIVANTFGDRVLASEYMNPKDRDDRKFIRIPDFIRYPGTDFPLSEAEKTPELRIALVSIMQEGVRMFGTKDMESHEVCWRAAVESAGFDYSEIKQKIAAANRKRFVLMFLDYLIEQKFEFKQEQLTKPKYDYISYFYRGLRTTWGDSKFREFMHDDDFLLGSLIEAYYYRDKEPIAPHEYYQKNIERVFRDIYTDDDLQDASTFDHMLQGVFRRYSNGQRITRKYLESDENETVVLDQMTELGKGSYIDFMENLGLPVKDLDSLYHDELDDPWKIEVIYENVRRLVEESLNTGENRLLGKYASTHEKGLYHAICAKYGYWTAGLLKVGVDLKAFTNQFKTRESMQNAFHSFFHALLKKYNFTELKNPKRVTKENQFSCRKQVKDTVPEFYFWDKIIETRLGYHEQEPKEAIEKLKSHTGMIIIVTPDGEKSLTSGETAVLRIPFHEFVKDSKALLGVKLRHTEVQSLSNKLKRKLYWNQ
;
A
#
# COMPACT_ATOMS: atom_id res chain seq x y z
N MET A 1 -11.77 -96.55 -12.63
CA MET A 1 -10.29 -96.53 -12.55
C MET A 1 -9.90 -95.60 -11.41
N ALA A 2 -9.37 -96.15 -10.33
CA ALA A 2 -8.92 -95.37 -9.18
C ALA A 2 -7.59 -94.69 -9.50
N GLU A 3 -7.58 -93.36 -9.49
CA GLU A 3 -6.33 -92.60 -9.53
C GLU A 3 -5.50 -92.92 -8.29
N LYS A 4 -4.33 -93.54 -8.51
CA LYS A 4 -3.30 -93.72 -7.50
C LYS A 4 -2.92 -92.35 -6.93
N LYS A 5 -3.28 -92.08 -5.67
CA LYS A 5 -2.58 -91.09 -4.85
C LYS A 5 -1.14 -91.54 -4.72
N VAL A 6 -0.25 -90.89 -5.47
CA VAL A 6 1.20 -91.01 -5.31
C VAL A 6 1.53 -90.60 -3.87
N GLU A 7 1.99 -91.55 -3.06
CA GLU A 7 2.67 -91.24 -1.82
C GLU A 7 3.87 -90.36 -2.16
N GLN A 8 3.79 -89.07 -1.85
CA GLN A 8 4.97 -88.22 -1.81
C GLN A 8 5.92 -88.82 -0.78
N SER A 9 6.99 -89.43 -1.27
CA SER A 9 8.05 -89.94 -0.42
C SER A 9 8.54 -88.83 0.51
N ILE A 10 8.67 -89.17 1.79
CA ILE A 10 9.19 -88.26 2.81
C ILE A 10 10.65 -87.99 2.44
N LYS A 11 10.93 -86.86 1.76
CA LYS A 11 12.30 -86.40 1.53
C LYS A 11 12.95 -86.18 2.89
N ALA A 12 14.14 -86.75 3.07
CA ALA A 12 14.94 -86.55 4.26
C ALA A 12 15.15 -85.03 4.49
N PRO A 13 14.98 -84.52 5.73
CA PRO A 13 15.22 -83.11 6.02
C PRO A 13 16.66 -82.72 5.66
N THR A 14 16.84 -81.52 5.13
CA THR A 14 18.19 -80.98 4.87
C THR A 14 18.90 -80.64 6.18
N GLU A 15 20.24 -80.60 6.20
CA GLU A 15 21.01 -80.20 7.39
C GLU A 15 20.54 -78.87 8.00
N LYS A 16 20.19 -77.90 7.15
CA LYS A 16 19.62 -76.61 7.59
C LYS A 16 18.28 -76.78 8.32
N GLN A 17 17.42 -77.69 7.85
CA GLN A 17 16.12 -77.97 8.50
C GLN A 17 16.31 -78.73 9.80
N VAL A 18 17.28 -79.65 9.87
CA VAL A 18 17.64 -80.36 11.10
C VAL A 18 18.14 -79.37 12.15
N SER A 19 19.11 -78.53 11.79
CA SER A 19 19.64 -77.49 12.69
C SER A 19 18.56 -76.52 13.18
N LEU A 20 17.61 -76.13 12.30
CA LEU A 20 16.47 -75.29 12.70
C LEU A 20 15.54 -76.04 13.66
N LEU A 21 15.22 -77.31 13.40
CA LEU A 21 14.39 -78.12 14.30
C LEU A 21 15.03 -78.32 15.67
N GLU A 22 16.34 -78.59 15.72
CA GLU A 22 17.10 -78.69 16.97
C GLU A 22 17.03 -77.38 17.78
N LYS A 23 17.23 -76.24 17.11
CA LYS A 23 17.07 -74.92 17.73
C LYS A 23 15.63 -74.66 18.19
N LEU A 24 14.64 -75.10 17.43
CA LEU A 24 13.22 -74.94 17.76
C LEU A 24 12.78 -75.84 18.92
N MET A 25 13.38 -77.03 19.07
CA MET A 25 13.14 -77.92 20.19
C MET A 25 13.61 -77.34 21.52
N ALA A 26 14.62 -76.45 21.48
CA ALA A 26 15.09 -75.69 22.62
C ALA A 26 14.53 -74.25 22.66
N HIS A 27 13.50 -73.93 21.86
CA HIS A 27 12.95 -72.57 21.76
C HIS A 27 12.23 -72.18 23.06
N GLU A 28 12.34 -70.93 23.49
CA GLU A 28 11.70 -70.44 24.72
C GLU A 28 10.15 -70.42 24.72
N LEU A 29 9.52 -70.69 23.57
CA LEU A 29 8.07 -70.69 23.42
C LEU A 29 7.60 -72.14 23.38
N GLU A 30 6.88 -72.55 24.42
CA GLU A 30 6.41 -73.93 24.57
C GLU A 30 5.59 -74.39 23.37
N ASP A 31 4.75 -73.51 22.81
CA ASP A 31 3.94 -73.86 21.63
C ASP A 31 4.78 -74.05 20.35
N VAL A 32 5.95 -73.41 20.27
CA VAL A 32 6.92 -73.60 19.17
C VAL A 32 7.67 -74.91 19.37
N GLN A 33 8.11 -75.22 20.60
CA GLN A 33 8.74 -76.50 20.94
C GLN A 33 7.80 -77.67 20.65
N GLN A 34 6.55 -77.57 21.08
CA GLN A 34 5.51 -78.59 20.86
C GLN A 34 5.23 -78.78 19.36
N LYS A 35 5.17 -77.69 18.57
CA LYS A 35 4.99 -77.78 17.11
C LYS A 35 6.21 -78.38 16.42
N ALA A 36 7.42 -78.04 16.87
CA ALA A 36 8.65 -78.65 16.39
C ALA A 36 8.68 -80.14 16.72
N LEU A 37 8.34 -80.52 17.95
CA LEU A 37 8.26 -81.91 18.40
C LEU A 37 7.22 -82.69 17.59
N ALA A 38 6.07 -82.09 17.29
CA ALA A 38 5.06 -82.69 16.42
C ALA A 38 5.62 -82.97 15.00
N ILE A 39 6.45 -82.06 14.46
CA ILE A 39 7.13 -82.25 13.16
C ILE A 39 8.16 -83.39 13.26
N VAL A 40 8.99 -83.41 14.31
CA VAL A 40 9.97 -84.47 14.61
C VAL A 40 9.29 -85.85 14.71
N LEU A 41 8.22 -85.96 15.50
CA LEU A 41 7.47 -87.19 15.69
C LEU A 41 6.80 -87.67 14.40
N SER A 42 6.28 -86.74 13.60
CA SER A 42 5.65 -87.06 12.31
C SER A 42 6.65 -87.55 11.27
N ILE A 43 7.85 -86.96 11.20
CA ILE A 43 8.83 -87.22 10.12
C ILE A 43 9.78 -88.35 10.49
N TRP A 44 10.42 -88.29 11.65
CA TRP A 44 11.46 -89.24 12.03
C TRP A 44 10.93 -90.45 12.79
N LYS A 45 9.85 -90.28 13.57
CA LYS A 45 9.21 -91.40 14.30
C LYS A 45 7.96 -91.94 13.60
N LYS A 46 7.58 -91.36 12.45
CA LYS A 46 6.43 -91.76 11.60
C LYS A 46 5.11 -91.91 12.37
N LYS A 47 4.92 -91.13 13.44
CA LYS A 47 3.71 -91.17 14.27
C LYS A 47 2.51 -90.52 13.55
N THR A 48 1.33 -91.09 13.75
CA THR A 48 0.06 -90.55 13.24
C THR A 48 -0.36 -89.30 14.03
N VAL A 49 -1.27 -88.50 13.47
CA VAL A 49 -1.77 -87.28 14.14
C VAL A 49 -2.41 -87.60 15.51
N GLN A 50 -3.11 -88.72 15.62
CA GLN A 50 -3.74 -89.17 16.86
C GLN A 50 -2.70 -89.53 17.93
N GLU A 51 -1.66 -90.29 17.55
CA GLU A 51 -0.55 -90.61 18.45
C GLU A 51 0.22 -89.36 18.88
N ILE A 52 0.44 -88.40 17.99
CA ILE A 52 1.12 -87.13 18.32
C ILE A 52 0.26 -86.30 19.28
N SER A 53 -1.06 -86.25 19.07
CA SER A 53 -1.99 -85.53 19.95
C SER A 53 -2.07 -86.13 21.35
N TYR A 54 -1.83 -87.45 21.48
CA TYR A 54 -1.71 -88.12 22.77
C TYR A 54 -0.39 -87.80 23.48
N ILE A 55 0.72 -87.74 22.73
CA ILE A 55 2.06 -87.41 23.27
C ILE A 55 2.17 -85.92 23.64
N ILE A 56 1.49 -85.05 22.89
CA ILE A 56 1.50 -83.59 23.09
C ILE A 56 0.06 -83.12 23.32
N PRO A 57 -0.49 -83.30 24.53
CA PRO A 57 -1.91 -83.04 24.81
C PRO A 57 -2.31 -81.57 24.61
N ASN A 58 -1.33 -80.66 24.66
CA ASN A 58 -1.52 -79.22 24.46
C ASN A 58 -1.73 -78.81 23.00
N LEU A 59 -1.49 -79.72 22.02
CA LEU A 59 -1.77 -79.49 20.62
C LEU A 59 -2.98 -80.31 20.16
N THR A 60 -4.02 -79.61 19.73
CA THR A 60 -5.19 -80.27 19.11
C THR A 60 -4.80 -80.95 17.80
N GLU A 61 -5.49 -82.04 17.43
CA GLU A 61 -5.28 -82.70 16.14
C GLU A 61 -5.36 -81.74 14.95
N LYS A 62 -6.23 -80.72 15.01
CA LYS A 62 -6.36 -79.68 13.98
C LYS A 62 -5.07 -78.85 13.86
N GLN A 63 -4.48 -78.46 14.98
CA GLN A 63 -3.20 -77.73 15.01
C GLN A 63 -2.05 -78.60 14.51
N ILE A 64 -2.03 -79.89 14.86
CA ILE A 64 -1.01 -80.84 14.40
C ILE A 64 -1.09 -81.03 12.87
N ARG A 65 -2.30 -81.31 12.33
CA ARG A 65 -2.53 -81.42 10.87
C ARG A 65 -2.09 -80.15 10.14
N TYR A 66 -2.43 -78.99 10.69
CA TYR A 66 -2.07 -77.71 10.09
C TYR A 66 -0.55 -77.49 10.09
N THR A 67 0.11 -77.77 11.21
CA THR A 67 1.57 -77.63 11.40
C THR A 67 2.32 -78.53 10.40
N ILE A 68 1.92 -79.80 10.29
CA ILE A 68 2.52 -80.74 9.35
C ILE A 68 2.26 -80.30 7.90
N LYS A 69 1.05 -79.83 7.59
CA LYS A 69 0.70 -79.33 6.24
C LYS A 69 1.56 -78.12 5.85
N ARG A 70 1.74 -77.15 6.74
CA ARG A 70 2.56 -75.95 6.51
C ARG A 70 4.04 -76.31 6.35
N TYR A 71 4.55 -77.17 7.21
CA TYR A 71 5.92 -77.68 7.10
C TYR A 71 6.14 -78.37 5.75
N ARG A 72 5.26 -79.28 5.32
CA ARG A 72 5.42 -79.99 4.04
C ARG A 72 5.38 -79.06 2.82
N ALA A 73 4.61 -77.97 2.89
CA ALA A 73 4.49 -77.03 1.78
C ALA A 73 5.80 -76.25 1.56
N ASN A 74 6.38 -75.67 2.61
CA ASN A 74 7.64 -74.91 2.55
C ASN A 74 8.45 -75.14 3.84
N PRO A 75 9.21 -76.25 3.95
CA PRO A 75 9.80 -76.67 5.22
C PRO A 75 10.79 -75.64 5.80
N THR A 76 11.74 -75.18 4.99
CA THR A 76 12.78 -74.25 5.44
C THR A 76 12.18 -72.92 5.89
N ASP A 77 11.31 -72.31 5.08
CA ASP A 77 10.71 -71.00 5.40
C ASP A 77 9.75 -71.08 6.57
N TYR A 78 9.03 -72.19 6.73
CA TYR A 78 8.14 -72.40 7.87
C TYR A 78 8.90 -72.58 9.18
N LEU A 79 9.97 -73.39 9.19
CA LEU A 79 10.85 -73.53 10.34
C LEU A 79 11.54 -72.20 10.68
N GLN A 80 12.02 -71.49 9.66
CA GLN A 80 12.65 -70.18 9.82
C GLN A 80 11.64 -69.17 10.39
N ALA A 81 10.39 -69.14 9.90
CA ALA A 81 9.35 -68.26 10.43
C ALA A 81 8.93 -68.60 11.87
N MET A 82 8.96 -69.89 12.25
CA MET A 82 8.73 -70.29 13.64
C MET A 82 9.90 -69.88 14.54
N TYR A 83 11.14 -69.99 14.05
CA TYR A 83 12.35 -69.56 14.76
C TYR A 83 12.41 -68.04 14.88
N ASP A 84 11.91 -67.35 13.85
CA ASP A 84 11.79 -65.90 13.79
C ASP A 84 10.55 -65.35 14.51
N ARG A 85 9.87 -66.15 15.33
CA ARG A 85 8.78 -65.66 16.17
C ARG A 85 9.30 -64.79 17.32
N TRP A 86 8.56 -63.74 17.66
CA TRP A 86 8.89 -62.87 18.78
C TRP A 86 8.40 -63.46 20.11
N SER A 87 9.25 -63.36 21.13
CA SER A 87 8.95 -63.67 22.53
C SER A 87 9.41 -62.51 23.44
N LYS A 88 9.10 -62.59 24.74
CA LYS A 88 9.66 -61.65 25.73
C LYS A 88 11.19 -61.72 25.82
N GLN A 89 11.75 -62.93 25.86
CA GLN A 89 13.18 -63.18 26.03
C GLN A 89 13.99 -62.77 24.78
N ARG A 90 13.50 -63.09 23.57
CA ARG A 90 14.09 -62.58 22.32
C ARG A 90 14.03 -61.06 22.22
N MET A 91 12.91 -60.44 22.62
CA MET A 91 12.79 -58.99 22.64
C MET A 91 13.80 -58.34 23.60
N ILE A 92 13.97 -58.93 24.80
CA ILE A 92 15.01 -58.52 25.75
C ILE A 92 16.40 -58.69 25.14
N HIS A 93 16.71 -59.83 24.52
CA HIS A 93 18.00 -60.09 23.90
C HIS A 93 18.32 -59.07 22.80
N GLU A 94 17.37 -58.79 21.92
CA GLU A 94 17.52 -57.81 20.84
C GLU A 94 17.65 -56.37 21.38
N LEU A 95 16.93 -56.04 22.46
CA LEU A 95 17.09 -54.76 23.17
C LEU A 95 18.48 -54.60 23.76
N ARG A 96 18.99 -55.64 24.45
CA ARG A 96 20.35 -55.65 25.01
C ARG A 96 21.40 -55.54 23.90
N SER A 97 21.27 -56.32 22.84
CA SER A 97 22.18 -56.28 21.68
C SER A 97 22.19 -54.91 20.99
N ALA A 98 21.02 -54.27 20.84
CA ALA A 98 20.93 -52.92 20.29
C ALA A 98 21.58 -51.89 21.22
N HIS A 99 21.35 -52.01 22.53
CA HIS A 99 21.95 -51.15 23.55
C HIS A 99 23.47 -51.28 23.59
N ASP A 100 24.02 -52.50 23.56
CA ASP A 100 25.47 -52.75 23.55
C ASP A 100 26.14 -52.15 22.31
N LYS A 101 25.52 -52.32 21.12
CA LYS A 101 26.00 -51.73 19.87
C LYS A 101 26.00 -50.20 19.93
N TRP A 102 24.97 -49.62 20.56
CA TRP A 102 24.90 -48.18 20.78
C TRP A 102 25.97 -47.72 21.77
N ALA A 103 26.11 -48.38 22.93
CA ALA A 103 27.06 -48.05 23.97
C ALA A 103 28.50 -48.05 23.43
N LYS A 104 28.91 -49.10 22.72
CA LYS A 104 30.23 -49.21 22.08
C LYS A 104 30.55 -48.07 21.10
N ARG A 105 29.54 -47.55 20.39
CA ARG A 105 29.72 -46.41 19.47
C ARG A 105 29.82 -45.05 20.17
N HIS A 106 29.37 -44.98 21.43
CA HIS A 106 29.26 -43.73 22.19
C HIS A 106 30.21 -43.64 23.38
N GLN A 107 30.97 -44.71 23.70
CA GLN A 107 31.99 -44.72 24.77
C GLN A 107 33.02 -43.58 24.69
N ASN A 108 33.26 -43.01 23.50
CA ASN A 108 34.24 -41.92 23.27
C ASN A 108 33.62 -40.57 22.85
N LYS A 109 32.29 -40.42 22.88
CA LYS A 109 31.62 -39.17 22.44
C LYS A 109 31.24 -38.30 23.64
N LYS A 110 31.52 -37.00 23.55
CA LYS A 110 31.13 -35.99 24.57
C LYS A 110 29.63 -35.67 24.55
N THR A 111 28.96 -35.92 23.44
CA THR A 111 27.52 -35.67 23.25
C THR A 111 26.84 -36.92 22.70
N PHE A 112 25.72 -37.27 23.32
CA PHE A 112 24.92 -38.44 22.98
C PHE A 112 23.74 -37.97 22.12
N ASP A 113 23.72 -38.33 20.83
CA ASP A 113 22.54 -38.10 19.99
C ASP A 113 21.53 -39.22 20.27
N LEU A 114 20.46 -38.86 20.98
CA LEU A 114 19.52 -39.80 21.60
C LEU A 114 18.12 -39.71 20.99
N SER A 115 18.01 -39.46 19.68
CA SER A 115 16.71 -39.63 19.04
C SER A 115 16.32 -41.12 19.06
N VAL A 116 15.18 -41.43 19.71
CA VAL A 116 14.59 -42.79 19.76
C VAL A 116 14.46 -43.39 18.35
N ARG A 117 14.12 -42.55 17.36
CA ARG A 117 14.09 -42.93 15.94
C ARG A 117 15.47 -43.26 15.36
N GLY A 118 16.52 -42.53 15.74
CA GLY A 118 17.90 -42.82 15.34
C GLY A 118 18.40 -44.14 15.93
N PHE A 119 18.13 -44.38 17.22
CA PHE A 119 18.45 -45.64 17.90
C PHE A 119 17.81 -46.84 17.19
N PHE A 120 16.50 -46.80 16.94
CA PHE A 120 15.81 -47.96 16.38
C PHE A 120 15.94 -48.14 14.86
N ASN A 121 16.03 -47.05 14.08
CA ASN A 121 16.22 -47.16 12.63
C ASN A 121 17.61 -47.69 12.27
N GLN A 122 18.62 -47.49 13.13
CA GLN A 122 20.00 -47.91 12.86
C GLN A 122 20.31 -49.32 13.36
N PHE A 123 19.70 -49.79 14.46
CA PHE A 123 20.13 -51.04 15.10
C PHE A 123 19.18 -52.23 14.91
N ASN A 124 17.84 -52.03 14.87
CA ASN A 124 16.89 -53.14 14.63
C ASN A 124 15.47 -52.65 14.24
N LYS A 125 15.17 -52.51 12.93
CA LYS A 125 13.83 -52.13 12.42
C LYS A 125 12.72 -53.12 12.82
N PRO A 126 12.92 -54.46 12.77
CA PRO A 126 11.94 -55.41 13.29
C PRO A 126 11.58 -55.21 14.76
N LEU A 127 12.56 -54.91 15.63
CA LEU A 127 12.33 -54.62 17.05
C LEU A 127 11.48 -53.36 17.25
N LEU A 128 11.73 -52.29 16.47
CA LEU A 128 10.92 -51.07 16.49
C LEU A 128 9.45 -51.35 16.21
N ALA A 129 9.17 -52.14 15.16
CA ALA A 129 7.81 -52.50 14.78
C ALA A 129 7.10 -53.30 15.89
N GLN A 130 7.83 -54.12 16.65
CA GLN A 130 7.25 -54.83 17.79
C GLN A 130 6.98 -53.91 18.99
N LEU A 131 7.89 -52.99 19.29
CA LEU A 131 7.72 -52.02 20.38
C LEU A 131 6.58 -51.02 20.10
N GLN A 132 6.33 -50.69 18.82
CA GLN A 132 5.19 -49.87 18.40
C GLN A 132 3.85 -50.62 18.46
N ASN A 133 3.86 -51.96 18.46
CA ASN A 133 2.67 -52.82 18.51
C ASN A 133 2.47 -53.50 19.88
N LEU A 134 3.05 -52.95 20.94
CA LEU A 134 2.80 -53.42 22.31
C LEU A 134 1.29 -53.35 22.62
N GLY A 135 0.80 -54.29 23.44
CA GLY A 135 -0.63 -54.50 23.68
C GLY A 135 -1.29 -55.50 22.72
N LYS A 136 -1.01 -55.49 21.41
CA LYS A 136 -1.55 -56.49 20.45
C LYS A 136 -0.87 -57.85 20.57
N ASN A 137 0.45 -57.84 20.82
CA ASN A 137 1.26 -59.07 20.90
C ASN A 137 1.39 -59.61 22.34
N LYS A 138 0.81 -58.93 23.34
CA LYS A 138 0.83 -59.29 24.78
C LYS A 138 2.22 -59.59 25.39
N LEU A 139 3.31 -59.18 24.73
CA LEU A 139 4.69 -59.42 25.20
C LEU A 139 5.09 -58.47 26.34
N PHE A 140 4.79 -57.17 26.23
CA PHE A 140 4.95 -56.21 27.33
C PHE A 140 3.77 -55.25 27.36
N ILE A 141 3.48 -54.68 28.54
CA ILE A 141 2.41 -53.68 28.72
C ILE A 141 2.88 -52.32 28.21
N THR A 142 4.12 -51.93 28.49
CA THR A 142 4.70 -50.65 28.06
C THR A 142 6.12 -50.83 27.51
N VAL A 143 6.57 -49.89 26.66
CA VAL A 143 7.94 -49.88 26.11
C VAL A 143 8.95 -49.73 27.25
N GLN A 144 8.66 -48.88 28.23
CA GLN A 144 9.49 -48.68 29.43
C GLN A 144 9.65 -49.99 30.20
N GLY A 145 8.58 -50.78 30.33
CA GLY A 145 8.63 -52.11 30.95
C GLY A 145 9.55 -53.07 30.22
N ALA A 146 9.57 -53.05 28.88
CA ALA A 146 10.48 -53.90 28.09
C ALA A 146 11.96 -53.53 28.29
N TYR A 147 12.27 -52.22 28.35
CA TYR A 147 13.61 -51.71 28.67
C TYR A 147 14.06 -52.10 30.08
N ALA A 148 13.20 -51.87 31.07
CA ALA A 148 13.49 -52.23 32.46
C ALA A 148 13.76 -53.74 32.63
N HIS A 149 12.95 -54.61 32.00
CA HIS A 149 13.20 -56.06 32.00
C HIS A 149 14.49 -56.46 31.28
N ALA A 150 14.93 -55.66 30.30
CA ALA A 150 16.22 -55.85 29.66
C ALA A 150 17.40 -55.38 30.53
N GLY A 151 17.15 -54.81 31.72
CA GLY A 151 18.18 -54.23 32.60
C GLY A 151 18.69 -52.89 32.08
N ILE A 152 17.94 -52.22 31.21
CA ILE A 152 18.28 -50.93 30.61
C ILE A 152 17.39 -49.86 31.25
N ASN A 153 18.00 -48.78 31.76
CA ASN A 153 17.25 -47.66 32.32
C ASN A 153 16.41 -46.98 31.21
N PRO A 154 15.06 -46.96 31.32
CA PRO A 154 14.20 -46.34 30.32
C PRO A 154 14.51 -44.84 30.11
N ASN A 155 14.95 -44.14 31.16
CA ASN A 155 15.27 -42.71 31.11
C ASN A 155 16.48 -42.39 30.22
N CYS A 156 17.25 -43.39 29.79
CA CYS A 156 18.40 -43.19 28.90
C CYS A 156 18.04 -43.16 27.42
N HIS A 157 16.89 -43.73 27.03
CA HIS A 157 16.55 -43.94 25.61
C HIS A 157 15.14 -43.50 25.23
N LEU A 158 14.24 -43.34 26.19
CA LEU A 158 12.82 -43.07 25.94
C LEU A 158 12.42 -41.66 26.40
N PRO A 159 11.45 -41.01 25.72
CA PRO A 159 10.85 -39.78 26.22
C PRO A 159 10.22 -40.01 27.59
N VAL A 160 10.26 -38.97 28.42
CA VAL A 160 9.59 -38.97 29.72
C VAL A 160 8.08 -39.07 29.55
N VAL A 161 7.43 -39.71 30.52
CA VAL A 161 5.97 -39.78 30.62
C VAL A 161 5.57 -39.01 31.86
N TYR A 162 4.69 -38.02 31.69
CA TYR A 162 4.31 -37.13 32.79
C TYR A 162 3.32 -37.78 33.76
N GLY A 163 2.58 -38.80 33.37
CA GLY A 163 1.60 -39.47 34.24
C GLY A 163 0.93 -40.66 33.55
N LYS A 164 0.08 -41.38 34.28
CA LYS A 164 -0.74 -42.47 33.75
C LYS A 164 -2.18 -42.04 33.45
N SER A 165 -2.61 -40.91 34.01
CA SER A 165 -3.89 -40.26 33.73
C SER A 165 -3.66 -38.84 33.21
N GLU A 166 -4.67 -38.27 32.53
CA GLU A 166 -4.59 -36.90 32.02
C GLU A 166 -4.37 -35.86 33.12
N GLU A 167 -5.01 -36.04 34.28
CA GLU A 167 -4.84 -35.16 35.44
C GLU A 167 -3.41 -35.22 36.00
N GLU A 168 -2.84 -36.42 36.09
CA GLU A 168 -1.47 -36.64 36.56
C GLU A 168 -0.45 -36.07 35.55
N GLU A 169 -0.68 -36.28 34.25
CA GLU A 169 0.14 -35.70 33.18
C GLU A 169 0.18 -34.17 33.27
N LYS A 170 -0.99 -33.52 33.34
CA LYS A 170 -1.08 -32.04 33.42
C LYS A 170 -0.42 -31.51 34.69
N LYS A 171 -0.68 -32.13 35.84
CA LYS A 171 -0.08 -31.72 37.12
C LYS A 171 1.45 -31.81 37.09
N ASN A 172 1.99 -32.97 36.70
CA ASN A 172 3.43 -33.20 36.68
C ASN A 172 4.12 -32.38 35.58
N TRP A 173 3.43 -32.10 34.47
CA TRP A 173 3.93 -31.18 33.45
C TRP A 173 4.04 -29.75 33.99
N CYS A 174 3.02 -29.24 34.70
CA CYS A 174 3.08 -27.92 35.34
C CYS A 174 4.22 -27.82 36.37
N GLU A 175 4.42 -28.85 37.21
CA GLU A 175 5.56 -28.88 38.15
C GLU A 175 6.91 -28.93 37.43
N THR A 176 6.99 -29.62 36.28
CA THR A 176 8.18 -29.61 35.44
C THR A 176 8.45 -28.22 34.87
N LEU A 177 7.42 -27.50 34.43
CA LEU A 177 7.55 -26.13 33.94
C LEU A 177 8.01 -25.17 35.05
N LYS A 178 7.55 -25.36 36.29
CA LYS A 178 8.05 -24.61 37.45
C LYS A 178 9.54 -24.86 37.69
N ILE A 179 10.01 -26.09 37.53
CA ILE A 179 11.46 -26.40 37.60
C ILE A 179 12.23 -25.67 36.51
N VAL A 180 11.70 -25.63 35.28
CA VAL A 180 12.31 -24.88 34.16
C VAL A 180 12.43 -23.40 34.51
N ALA A 181 11.35 -22.79 34.99
CA ALA A 181 11.32 -21.39 35.42
C ALA A 181 12.30 -21.12 36.58
N ASN A 182 12.32 -21.97 37.61
CA ASN A 182 13.26 -21.85 38.73
C ASN A 182 14.73 -22.02 38.30
N THR A 183 14.99 -22.80 37.26
CA THR A 183 16.36 -23.08 36.78
C THR A 183 16.91 -21.95 35.90
N PHE A 184 16.08 -21.36 35.03
CA PHE A 184 16.52 -20.41 34.00
C PHE A 184 15.90 -19.01 34.11
N GLY A 185 15.00 -18.80 35.08
CA GLY A 185 14.16 -17.61 35.24
C GLY A 185 12.91 -17.66 34.34
N ASP A 186 11.83 -17.02 34.79
CA ASP A 186 10.50 -17.04 34.13
C ASP A 186 10.52 -16.59 32.67
N ARG A 187 11.47 -15.71 32.30
CA ARG A 187 11.64 -15.25 30.91
C ARG A 187 11.87 -16.41 29.94
N VAL A 188 12.47 -17.51 30.40
CA VAL A 188 12.73 -18.69 29.55
C VAL A 188 11.43 -19.28 28.99
N LEU A 189 10.29 -19.04 29.65
CA LEU A 189 9.00 -19.61 29.26
C LEU A 189 8.41 -18.95 28.01
N ALA A 190 8.94 -17.81 27.54
CA ALA A 190 8.52 -17.27 26.25
C ALA A 190 8.88 -18.24 25.12
N SER A 191 7.99 -18.38 24.14
CA SER A 191 8.09 -19.40 23.09
C SER A 191 9.41 -19.31 22.30
N GLU A 192 9.93 -18.10 22.08
CA GLU A 192 11.22 -17.87 21.43
C GLU A 192 12.45 -18.38 22.21
N TYR A 193 12.35 -18.57 23.52
CA TYR A 193 13.42 -19.10 24.37
C TYR A 193 13.22 -20.58 24.71
N MET A 194 11.98 -21.04 24.75
CA MET A 194 11.67 -22.48 24.82
C MET A 194 12.09 -23.20 23.53
N ASN A 195 11.97 -22.52 22.38
CA ASN A 195 12.35 -23.03 21.08
C ASN A 195 13.14 -21.97 20.27
N PRO A 196 14.42 -21.77 20.59
CA PRO A 196 15.27 -20.82 19.87
C PRO A 196 15.50 -21.27 18.43
N LYS A 197 15.69 -20.28 17.54
CA LYS A 197 16.00 -20.52 16.11
C LYS A 197 17.35 -21.21 15.95
N ASP A 198 18.34 -20.82 16.75
CA ASP A 198 19.63 -21.49 16.80
C ASP A 198 19.53 -22.79 17.64
N ARG A 199 20.10 -23.87 17.11
CA ARG A 199 20.11 -25.16 17.80
C ARG A 199 21.08 -25.17 18.97
N ASP A 200 22.12 -24.34 18.92
CA ASP A 200 23.16 -24.29 19.97
C ASP A 200 22.66 -23.60 21.23
N ASP A 201 21.62 -22.75 21.11
CA ASP A 201 20.95 -22.07 22.23
C ASP A 201 19.94 -22.95 22.98
N ARG A 202 19.71 -24.18 22.52
CA ARG A 202 18.70 -25.07 23.13
C ARG A 202 19.12 -25.48 24.53
N LYS A 203 18.20 -25.25 25.47
CA LYS A 203 18.36 -25.58 26.87
C LYS A 203 17.72 -26.93 27.21
N PHE A 204 18.24 -27.54 28.26
CA PHE A 204 17.80 -28.85 28.73
C PHE A 204 17.77 -28.88 30.26
N ILE A 205 16.79 -29.58 30.83
CA ILE A 205 16.75 -29.89 32.27
C ILE A 205 17.01 -31.38 32.50
N ARG A 206 17.48 -31.72 33.70
CA ARG A 206 17.46 -33.11 34.15
C ARG A 206 16.01 -33.57 34.32
N ILE A 207 15.77 -34.86 34.14
CA ILE A 207 14.45 -35.45 34.38
C ILE A 207 14.11 -35.31 35.87
N PRO A 208 13.03 -34.60 36.25
CA PRO A 208 12.59 -34.50 37.63
C PRO A 208 12.23 -35.87 38.21
N ASP A 209 12.54 -36.11 39.49
CA ASP A 209 12.39 -37.42 40.13
C ASP A 209 10.94 -37.94 40.11
N PHE A 210 9.94 -37.06 40.15
CA PHE A 210 8.52 -37.45 40.14
C PHE A 210 7.97 -37.90 38.78
N ILE A 211 8.67 -37.61 37.67
CA ILE A 211 8.38 -38.17 36.33
C ILE A 211 9.47 -39.12 35.83
N ARG A 212 10.51 -39.33 36.64
CA ARG A 212 11.58 -40.27 36.35
C ARG A 212 11.02 -41.68 36.47
N TYR A 213 11.35 -42.55 35.51
CA TYR A 213 10.90 -43.93 35.59
C TYR A 213 11.41 -44.59 36.90
N PRO A 214 10.51 -45.21 37.70
CA PRO A 214 10.89 -45.76 39.00
C PRO A 214 11.76 -47.01 38.87
N GLY A 215 12.83 -47.08 39.65
CA GLY A 215 13.77 -48.21 39.69
C GLY A 215 15.21 -47.73 39.80
N THR A 216 16.04 -48.50 40.53
CA THR A 216 17.45 -48.19 40.76
C THR A 216 18.41 -49.30 40.34
N ASP A 217 17.89 -50.43 39.85
CA ASP A 217 18.69 -51.60 39.47
C ASP A 217 18.55 -51.84 37.96
N PHE A 218 19.47 -51.25 37.20
CA PHE A 218 19.55 -51.40 35.74
C PHE A 218 20.95 -51.89 35.37
N PRO A 219 21.24 -53.19 35.56
CA PRO A 219 22.60 -53.71 35.57
C PRO A 219 23.36 -53.48 34.26
N LEU A 220 22.65 -53.45 33.12
CA LEU A 220 23.29 -53.19 31.82
C LEU A 220 23.63 -51.71 31.65
N SER A 221 22.72 -50.80 32.01
CA SER A 221 22.98 -49.36 31.94
C SER A 221 24.02 -48.90 32.95
N GLU A 222 24.10 -49.55 34.11
CA GLU A 222 25.14 -49.31 35.12
C GLU A 222 26.51 -49.80 34.67
N ALA A 223 26.60 -51.03 34.15
CA ALA A 223 27.84 -51.58 33.61
C ALA A 223 28.43 -50.71 32.49
N GLU A 224 27.58 -50.20 31.61
CA GLU A 224 27.96 -49.34 30.49
C GLU A 224 28.01 -47.83 30.84
N LYS A 225 27.77 -47.46 32.12
CA LYS A 225 27.75 -46.07 32.62
C LYS A 225 26.90 -45.13 31.73
N THR A 226 25.72 -45.59 31.32
CA THR A 226 24.86 -44.85 30.40
C THR A 226 24.23 -43.64 31.10
N PRO A 227 24.41 -42.40 30.59
CA PRO A 227 23.78 -41.23 31.19
C PRO A 227 22.27 -41.19 30.89
N GLU A 228 21.51 -40.57 31.80
CA GLU A 228 20.09 -40.29 31.56
C GLU A 228 19.91 -39.16 30.54
N LEU A 229 18.78 -39.21 29.84
CA LEU A 229 18.36 -38.13 28.96
C LEU A 229 18.13 -36.86 29.76
N ARG A 230 18.35 -35.74 29.08
CA ARG A 230 17.85 -34.45 29.53
C ARG A 230 16.63 -34.09 28.69
N ILE A 231 15.65 -33.46 29.32
CA ILE A 231 14.43 -33.01 28.63
C ILE A 231 14.75 -31.67 27.97
N ALA A 232 14.63 -31.61 26.65
CA ALA A 232 14.77 -30.35 25.91
C ALA A 232 13.57 -29.44 26.17
N LEU A 233 13.79 -28.14 26.34
CA LEU A 233 12.69 -27.20 26.60
C LEU A 233 11.66 -27.19 25.46
N VAL A 234 12.12 -27.33 24.21
CA VAL A 234 11.22 -27.45 23.03
C VAL A 234 10.27 -28.65 23.15
N SER A 235 10.72 -29.77 23.72
CA SER A 235 9.87 -30.94 23.94
C SER A 235 8.85 -30.70 25.05
N ILE A 236 9.23 -29.99 26.12
CA ILE A 236 8.31 -29.55 27.17
C ILE A 236 7.22 -28.65 26.57
N MET A 237 7.62 -27.70 25.72
CA MET A 237 6.69 -26.80 25.03
C MET A 237 5.71 -27.55 24.13
N GLN A 238 6.20 -28.48 23.31
CA GLN A 238 5.37 -29.31 22.43
C GLN A 238 4.35 -30.14 23.21
N GLU A 239 4.76 -30.74 24.32
CA GLU A 239 3.84 -31.50 25.18
C GLU A 239 2.82 -30.59 25.87
N GLY A 240 3.22 -29.38 26.31
CA GLY A 240 2.29 -28.41 26.87
C GLY A 240 1.23 -27.96 25.86
N VAL A 241 1.65 -27.61 24.64
CA VAL A 241 0.74 -27.26 23.54
C VAL A 241 -0.23 -28.42 23.23
N ARG A 242 0.26 -29.67 23.27
CA ARG A 242 -0.58 -30.87 23.07
C ARG A 242 -1.59 -31.07 24.20
N MET A 243 -1.18 -30.88 25.46
CA MET A 243 -2.00 -31.16 26.64
C MET A 243 -3.05 -30.07 26.94
N PHE A 244 -2.74 -28.82 26.64
CA PHE A 244 -3.57 -27.66 26.98
C PHE A 244 -4.21 -26.98 25.76
N GLY A 245 -3.80 -27.33 24.54
CA GLY A 245 -4.43 -26.84 23.32
C GLY A 245 -5.83 -27.44 23.12
N THR A 246 -6.79 -26.59 22.74
CA THR A 246 -8.14 -27.00 22.34
C THR A 246 -8.34 -26.82 20.83
N LYS A 247 -9.40 -27.42 20.27
CA LYS A 247 -9.71 -27.29 18.83
C LYS A 247 -10.04 -25.86 18.41
N ASP A 248 -10.42 -25.01 19.35
CA ASP A 248 -10.83 -23.62 19.11
C ASP A 248 -9.66 -22.62 19.18
N MET A 249 -8.45 -23.08 19.52
CA MET A 249 -7.26 -22.22 19.57
C MET A 249 -6.55 -22.19 18.21
N GLU A 250 -6.50 -21.00 17.60
CA GLU A 250 -6.07 -20.83 16.20
C GLU A 250 -4.54 -20.86 15.99
N SER A 251 -3.73 -20.68 17.05
CA SER A 251 -2.27 -20.59 16.91
C SER A 251 -1.51 -21.32 18.00
N HIS A 252 -0.31 -21.79 17.64
CA HIS A 252 0.63 -22.41 18.57
C HIS A 252 0.94 -21.51 19.78
N GLU A 253 1.00 -20.19 19.59
CA GLU A 253 1.28 -19.23 20.65
C GLU A 253 0.15 -19.15 21.68
N VAL A 254 -1.11 -19.23 21.22
CA VAL A 254 -2.29 -19.22 22.11
C VAL A 254 -2.35 -20.51 22.95
N CYS A 255 -2.10 -21.66 22.33
CA CYS A 255 -2.01 -22.93 23.05
C CYS A 255 -0.87 -22.91 24.08
N TRP A 256 0.28 -22.31 23.72
CA TRP A 256 1.41 -22.20 24.63
C TRP A 256 1.11 -21.30 25.83
N ARG A 257 0.50 -20.13 25.58
CA ARG A 257 0.02 -19.23 26.64
C ARG A 257 -0.86 -19.96 27.65
N ALA A 258 -1.86 -20.71 27.18
CA ALA A 258 -2.76 -21.46 28.04
C ALA A 258 -2.03 -22.49 28.92
N ALA A 259 -0.99 -23.15 28.38
CA ALA A 259 -0.17 -24.10 29.13
C ALA A 259 0.66 -23.39 30.23
N VAL A 260 1.27 -22.25 29.90
CA VAL A 260 2.07 -21.45 30.86
C VAL A 260 1.20 -20.90 31.99
N GLU A 261 0.01 -20.39 31.65
CA GLU A 261 -0.97 -19.89 32.62
C GLU A 261 -1.50 -21.01 33.52
N SER A 262 -1.72 -22.22 32.97
CA SER A 262 -2.11 -23.40 33.74
C SER A 262 -1.04 -23.85 34.76
N ALA A 263 0.23 -23.48 34.54
CA ALA A 263 1.32 -23.71 35.48
C ALA A 263 1.46 -22.61 36.54
N GLY A 264 0.65 -21.54 36.46
CA GLY A 264 0.60 -20.44 37.41
C GLY A 264 1.47 -19.23 37.04
N PHE A 265 1.89 -19.10 35.79
CA PHE A 265 2.70 -17.98 35.31
C PHE A 265 1.88 -17.03 34.43
N ASP A 266 2.03 -15.71 34.63
CA ASP A 266 1.45 -14.71 33.73
C ASP A 266 2.32 -14.57 32.47
N TYR A 267 1.87 -15.17 31.38
CA TYR A 267 2.59 -15.13 30.11
C TYR A 267 2.69 -13.72 29.53
N SER A 268 1.67 -12.88 29.75
CA SER A 268 1.66 -11.50 29.26
C SER A 268 2.70 -10.67 30.01
N GLU A 269 2.78 -10.82 31.33
CA GLU A 269 3.81 -10.18 32.16
C GLU A 269 5.22 -10.63 31.74
N ILE A 270 5.40 -11.93 31.44
CA ILE A 270 6.69 -12.45 30.93
C ILE A 270 7.07 -11.77 29.60
N LYS A 271 6.15 -11.69 28.64
CA LYS A 271 6.41 -11.03 27.35
C LYS A 271 6.70 -9.54 27.52
N GLN A 272 5.98 -8.85 28.39
CA GLN A 272 6.25 -7.44 28.73
C GLN A 272 7.64 -7.26 29.36
N LYS A 273 8.03 -8.13 30.30
CA LYS A 273 9.38 -8.11 30.91
C LYS A 273 10.49 -8.34 29.88
N ILE A 274 10.25 -9.18 28.87
CA ILE A 274 11.20 -9.42 27.77
C ILE A 274 11.28 -8.22 26.84
N ALA A 275 10.13 -7.66 26.45
CA ALA A 275 10.04 -6.47 25.62
C ALA A 275 10.76 -5.27 26.28
N ALA A 276 10.47 -4.99 27.56
CA ALA A 276 11.13 -3.96 28.35
C ALA A 276 12.64 -4.19 28.48
N ALA A 277 13.09 -5.45 28.65
CA ALA A 277 14.51 -5.78 28.70
C ALA A 277 15.21 -5.59 27.35
N ASN A 278 14.55 -5.95 26.25
CA ASN A 278 15.07 -5.73 24.90
C ASN A 278 15.17 -4.23 24.57
N ARG A 279 14.15 -3.45 24.91
CA ARG A 279 14.17 -2.00 24.81
C ARG A 279 15.33 -1.41 25.61
N LYS A 280 15.42 -1.75 26.90
CA LYS A 280 16.50 -1.31 27.79
C LYS A 280 17.88 -1.63 27.23
N ARG A 281 18.08 -2.82 26.65
CA ARG A 281 19.34 -3.19 25.99
C ARG A 281 19.71 -2.21 24.87
N PHE A 282 18.78 -1.89 23.97
CA PHE A 282 19.07 -0.95 22.88
C PHE A 282 19.31 0.47 23.38
N VAL A 283 18.58 0.91 24.41
CA VAL A 283 18.80 2.22 25.02
C VAL A 283 20.15 2.28 25.72
N LEU A 284 20.60 1.21 26.38
CA LEU A 284 21.94 1.17 26.97
C LEU A 284 23.05 1.16 25.92
N MET A 285 22.88 0.43 24.81
CA MET A 285 23.82 0.52 23.68
C MET A 285 23.88 1.94 23.09
N PHE A 286 22.73 2.62 23.05
CA PHE A 286 22.67 4.02 22.63
C PHE A 286 23.34 4.94 23.65
N LEU A 287 23.14 4.71 24.95
CA LEU A 287 23.80 5.45 26.02
C LEU A 287 25.33 5.28 25.96
N ASP A 288 25.83 4.06 25.73
CA ASP A 288 27.26 3.80 25.57
C ASP A 288 27.81 4.60 24.38
N TYR A 289 27.10 4.60 23.25
CA TYR A 289 27.44 5.44 22.09
C TYR A 289 27.44 6.93 22.43
N LEU A 290 26.42 7.43 23.15
CA LEU A 290 26.36 8.83 23.57
C LEU A 290 27.53 9.20 24.48
N ILE A 291 27.91 8.32 25.41
CA ILE A 291 29.08 8.51 26.28
C ILE A 291 30.36 8.56 25.45
N GLU A 292 30.54 7.66 24.47
CA GLU A 292 31.69 7.67 23.55
C GLU A 292 31.78 8.99 22.77
N GLN A 293 30.64 9.54 22.34
CA GLN A 293 30.56 10.81 21.63
C GLN A 293 30.48 12.03 22.55
N LYS A 294 30.59 11.88 23.88
CA LYS A 294 30.41 12.96 24.87
C LYS A 294 29.09 13.73 24.70
N PHE A 295 28.04 13.04 24.27
CA PHE A 295 26.72 13.58 23.95
C PHE A 295 26.69 14.56 22.77
N GLU A 296 27.79 14.69 22.02
CA GLU A 296 27.86 15.45 20.78
C GLU A 296 27.61 14.51 19.58
N PHE A 297 26.39 14.47 19.05
CA PHE A 297 26.08 13.65 17.88
C PHE A 297 25.11 14.33 16.92
N LYS A 298 25.27 14.07 15.62
CA LYS A 298 24.32 14.51 14.59
C LYS A 298 23.39 13.37 14.21
N GLN A 299 22.11 13.66 14.00
CA GLN A 299 21.13 12.64 13.61
C GLN A 299 21.54 11.89 12.32
N GLU A 300 22.25 12.55 11.40
CA GLU A 300 22.77 11.93 10.18
C GLU A 300 23.76 10.78 10.44
N GLN A 301 24.48 10.82 11.57
CA GLN A 301 25.43 9.77 11.97
C GLN A 301 24.71 8.47 12.38
N LEU A 302 23.41 8.55 12.73
CA LEU A 302 22.58 7.41 13.06
C LEU A 302 21.81 6.87 11.85
N THR A 303 21.41 7.74 10.92
CA THR A 303 20.66 7.36 9.70
C THR A 303 21.57 6.87 8.57
N LYS A 304 22.83 7.32 8.52
CA LYS A 304 23.89 6.83 7.62
C LYS A 304 25.14 6.44 8.42
N PRO A 305 25.06 5.40 9.26
CA PRO A 305 26.12 5.08 10.20
C PRO A 305 27.33 4.47 9.50
N LYS A 306 28.52 4.83 10.01
CA LYS A 306 29.80 4.27 9.57
C LYS A 306 30.01 2.81 10.00
N TYR A 307 29.32 2.36 11.04
CA TYR A 307 29.50 1.04 11.65
C TYR A 307 28.17 0.31 11.83
N ASP A 308 28.18 -1.01 11.65
CA ASP A 308 26.98 -1.86 11.70
C ASP A 308 26.32 -1.89 13.08
N TYR A 309 27.08 -1.73 14.16
CA TYR A 309 26.52 -1.72 15.52
C TYR A 309 25.60 -0.51 15.75
N ILE A 310 25.89 0.63 15.11
CA ILE A 310 25.06 1.84 15.17
C ILE A 310 23.74 1.62 14.43
N SER A 311 23.81 1.05 13.22
CA SER A 311 22.59 0.60 12.50
C SER A 311 21.75 -0.35 13.33
N TYR A 312 22.41 -1.28 14.05
CA TYR A 312 21.75 -2.31 14.83
C TYR A 312 20.95 -1.72 16.00
N PHE A 313 21.58 -0.91 16.87
CA PHE A 313 20.84 -0.32 17.98
C PHE A 313 19.83 0.73 17.49
N TYR A 314 20.12 1.52 16.46
CA TYR A 314 19.17 2.52 15.92
C TYR A 314 17.88 1.87 15.42
N ARG A 315 18.00 0.79 14.63
CA ARG A 315 16.83 -0.01 14.22
C ARG A 315 16.12 -0.59 15.43
N GLY A 316 16.86 -1.12 16.40
CA GLY A 316 16.33 -1.64 17.65
C GLY A 316 15.53 -0.60 18.43
N LEU A 317 16.04 0.63 18.58
CA LEU A 317 15.35 1.75 19.23
C LEU A 317 14.01 2.05 18.55
N ARG A 318 14.00 2.07 17.21
CA ARG A 318 12.79 2.33 16.43
C ARG A 318 11.76 1.21 16.56
N THR A 319 12.18 -0.04 16.40
CA THR A 319 11.26 -1.20 16.44
C THR A 319 10.71 -1.50 17.83
N THR A 320 11.41 -1.07 18.88
CA THR A 320 10.99 -1.26 20.29
C THR A 320 10.37 -0.01 20.90
N TRP A 321 10.05 1.03 20.11
CA TRP A 321 9.53 2.30 20.61
C TRP A 321 8.23 2.14 21.41
N GLY A 322 7.35 1.22 20.99
CA GLY A 322 6.11 0.93 21.71
C GLY A 322 6.31 0.44 23.16
N ASP A 323 7.49 -0.09 23.48
CA ASP A 323 7.84 -0.59 24.82
C ASP A 323 8.61 0.44 25.66
N SER A 324 8.75 1.67 25.18
CA SER A 324 9.46 2.76 25.87
C SER A 324 8.71 3.21 27.12
N LYS A 325 9.46 3.45 28.19
CA LYS A 325 8.96 4.08 29.44
C LYS A 325 8.43 5.50 29.24
N PHE A 326 8.78 6.14 28.12
CA PHE A 326 8.40 7.53 27.81
C PHE A 326 7.45 7.63 26.61
N ARG A 327 6.95 6.50 26.08
CA ARG A 327 6.05 6.50 24.91
C ARG A 327 4.80 7.35 25.14
N GLU A 328 4.26 7.36 26.35
CA GLU A 328 3.05 8.11 26.70
C GLU A 328 3.22 9.63 26.67
N PHE A 329 4.46 10.15 26.69
CA PHE A 329 4.74 11.59 26.73
C PHE A 329 5.09 12.18 25.36
N MET A 330 5.25 11.36 24.32
CA MET A 330 5.79 11.83 23.04
C MET A 330 5.09 11.23 21.81
N HIS A 331 5.27 11.85 20.65
CA HIS A 331 4.72 11.36 19.38
C HIS A 331 5.44 10.09 18.91
N ASP A 332 4.82 9.32 18.02
CA ASP A 332 5.44 8.12 17.42
C ASP A 332 6.72 8.46 16.63
N ASP A 333 6.75 9.63 16.00
CA ASP A 333 7.86 10.08 15.18
C ASP A 333 9.08 10.54 16.00
N ASP A 334 8.88 10.88 17.27
CA ASP A 334 9.92 11.38 18.16
C ASP A 334 10.72 10.28 18.87
N PHE A 335 10.66 9.04 18.37
CA PHE A 335 11.26 7.88 19.04
C PHE A 335 12.75 8.08 19.39
N LEU A 336 13.50 8.85 18.60
CA LEU A 336 14.93 9.10 18.83
C LEU A 336 15.14 10.04 20.02
N LEU A 337 14.40 11.16 20.08
CA LEU A 337 14.41 12.06 21.23
C LEU A 337 13.95 11.32 22.50
N GLY A 338 12.94 10.46 22.37
CA GLY A 338 12.41 9.68 23.49
C GLY A 338 13.42 8.65 23.98
N SER A 339 14.16 8.05 23.06
CA SER A 339 15.28 7.17 23.38
C SER A 339 16.44 7.90 24.05
N LEU A 340 16.67 9.17 23.70
CA LEU A 340 17.68 10.00 24.33
C LEU A 340 17.29 10.34 25.77
N ILE A 341 16.05 10.76 26.00
CA ILE A 341 15.49 10.98 27.34
C ILE A 341 15.58 9.69 28.19
N GLU A 342 15.26 8.54 27.59
CA GLU A 342 15.37 7.24 28.26
C GLU A 342 16.83 6.86 28.56
N ALA A 343 17.78 7.23 27.69
CA ALA A 343 19.21 7.05 27.94
C ALA A 343 19.70 7.91 29.13
N TYR A 344 19.26 9.17 29.21
CA TYR A 344 19.51 10.03 30.37
C TYR A 344 18.91 9.43 31.65
N TYR A 345 17.68 8.90 31.57
CA TYR A 345 17.03 8.22 32.70
C TYR A 345 17.87 7.05 33.25
N TYR A 346 18.46 6.23 32.36
CA TYR A 346 19.35 5.14 32.80
C TYR A 346 20.73 5.63 33.26
N ARG A 347 21.28 6.68 32.64
CA ARG A 347 22.53 7.33 33.07
C ARG A 347 22.45 7.81 34.51
N ASP A 348 21.31 8.40 34.87
CA ASP A 348 21.04 8.96 36.20
C ASP A 348 20.70 7.89 37.25
N LYS A 349 20.83 6.61 36.89
CA LYS A 349 20.65 5.43 37.76
C LYS A 349 19.22 5.20 38.25
N GLU A 350 18.22 5.54 37.43
CA GLU A 350 16.79 5.28 37.71
C GLU A 350 16.31 5.80 39.08
N PRO A 351 16.52 7.08 39.46
CA PRO A 351 16.32 7.51 40.83
C PRO A 351 14.83 7.63 41.23
N ILE A 352 13.90 7.69 40.27
CA ILE A 352 12.46 7.95 40.44
C ILE A 352 11.63 7.33 39.30
N ALA A 353 10.30 7.31 39.42
CA ALA A 353 9.40 6.80 38.37
C ALA A 353 9.51 7.60 37.05
N PRO A 354 9.28 6.99 35.86
CA PRO A 354 9.48 7.66 34.57
C PRO A 354 8.71 8.98 34.38
N HIS A 355 7.45 9.02 34.82
CA HIS A 355 6.62 10.22 34.79
C HIS A 355 7.23 11.37 35.61
N GLU A 356 7.67 11.05 36.83
CA GLU A 356 8.29 12.02 37.73
C GLU A 356 9.66 12.48 37.20
N TYR A 357 10.42 11.56 36.59
CA TYR A 357 11.67 11.88 35.93
C TYR A 357 11.48 12.84 34.77
N TYR A 358 10.49 12.58 33.92
CA TYR A 358 10.15 13.44 32.79
C TYR A 358 9.84 14.85 33.29
N GLN A 359 8.90 15.01 34.22
CA GLN A 359 8.54 16.33 34.75
C GLN A 359 9.70 17.10 35.37
N LYS A 360 10.59 16.41 36.11
CA LYS A 360 11.67 17.08 36.85
C LYS A 360 12.92 17.37 36.02
N ASN A 361 13.20 16.59 34.97
CA ASN A 361 14.49 16.61 34.30
C ASN A 361 14.42 16.94 32.81
N ILE A 362 13.23 17.02 32.20
CA ILE A 362 13.09 17.23 30.76
C ILE A 362 13.71 18.56 30.30
N GLU A 363 13.54 19.65 31.06
CA GLU A 363 14.17 20.94 30.74
C GLU A 363 15.70 20.90 30.80
N ARG A 364 16.27 20.10 31.70
CA ARG A 364 17.71 19.89 31.79
C ARG A 364 18.19 19.07 30.59
N VAL A 365 17.50 17.97 30.28
CA VAL A 365 17.81 17.13 29.12
C VAL A 365 17.71 17.94 27.83
N PHE A 366 16.70 18.78 27.66
CA PHE A 366 16.61 19.69 26.52
C PHE A 366 17.78 20.66 26.45
N ARG A 367 18.18 21.28 27.56
CA ARG A 367 19.38 22.15 27.62
C ARG A 367 20.70 21.43 27.34
N ASP A 368 20.78 20.14 27.67
CA ASP A 368 21.97 19.33 27.37
C ASP A 368 22.00 18.88 25.88
N ILE A 369 20.85 18.90 25.19
CA ILE A 369 20.71 18.46 23.79
C ILE A 369 20.79 19.64 22.83
N TYR A 370 20.11 20.73 23.16
CA TYR A 370 20.01 21.93 22.35
C TYR A 370 20.95 22.97 22.94
N THR A 371 21.85 23.48 22.11
CA THR A 371 22.70 24.61 22.46
C THR A 371 21.86 25.89 22.58
N ASP A 372 22.39 26.91 23.27
CA ASP A 372 21.73 28.23 23.30
C ASP A 372 21.56 28.79 21.89
N ASP A 373 22.49 28.48 20.97
CA ASP A 373 22.38 28.80 19.54
C ASP A 373 21.20 28.06 18.88
N ASP A 374 20.95 26.77 19.17
CA ASP A 374 19.78 26.04 18.65
C ASP A 374 18.44 26.62 19.17
N LEU A 375 18.41 27.07 20.43
CA LEU A 375 17.23 27.71 21.03
C LEU A 375 17.01 29.13 20.49
N GLN A 376 18.10 29.85 20.22
CA GLN A 376 18.09 31.15 19.56
C GLN A 376 17.67 31.01 18.09
N ASP A 377 18.14 29.98 17.39
CA ASP A 377 17.71 29.62 16.03
C ASP A 377 16.23 29.25 15.99
N ALA A 378 15.71 28.50 16.97
CA ALA A 378 14.29 28.19 17.07
C ALA A 378 13.43 29.44 17.32
N SER A 379 13.90 30.36 18.18
CA SER A 379 13.22 31.64 18.46
C SER A 379 13.27 32.59 17.25
N THR A 380 14.41 32.60 16.55
CA THR A 380 14.62 33.36 15.31
C THR A 380 13.78 32.75 14.19
N PHE A 381 13.71 31.43 14.10
CA PHE A 381 12.85 30.70 13.19
C PHE A 381 11.38 31.01 13.44
N ASP A 382 10.90 31.01 14.68
CA ASP A 382 9.50 31.37 14.99
C ASP A 382 9.20 32.84 14.65
N HIS A 383 10.12 33.77 14.94
CA HIS A 383 9.98 35.15 14.49
C HIS A 383 9.95 35.27 12.96
N MET A 384 10.81 34.52 12.26
CA MET A 384 10.88 34.49 10.81
C MET A 384 9.65 33.82 10.19
N LEU A 385 9.15 32.75 10.78
CA LEU A 385 7.91 32.06 10.43
C LEU A 385 6.74 33.04 10.50
N GLN A 386 6.56 33.70 11.65
CA GLN A 386 5.51 34.70 11.84
C GLN A 386 5.69 35.89 10.88
N GLY A 387 6.93 36.31 10.64
CA GLY A 387 7.28 37.35 9.68
C GLY A 387 6.84 37.00 8.27
N VAL A 388 7.28 35.85 7.75
CA VAL A 388 6.98 35.37 6.40
C VAL A 388 5.48 35.14 6.21
N PHE A 389 4.79 34.53 7.18
CA PHE A 389 3.34 34.36 7.08
C PHE A 389 2.57 35.67 7.16
N ARG A 390 3.00 36.65 7.98
CA ARG A 390 2.40 37.99 7.99
C ARG A 390 2.58 38.70 6.64
N ARG A 391 3.76 38.58 6.03
CA ARG A 391 4.03 39.12 4.69
C ARG A 391 3.10 38.47 3.66
N TYR A 392 3.01 37.14 3.67
CA TYR A 392 2.09 36.39 2.80
C TYR A 392 0.63 36.83 3.01
N SER A 393 0.16 36.90 4.26
CA SER A 393 -1.23 37.28 4.57
C SER A 393 -1.54 38.72 4.18
N ASN A 394 -0.55 39.61 4.22
CA ASN A 394 -0.68 40.99 3.77
C ASN A 394 -0.59 41.14 2.24
N GLY A 395 -0.49 40.02 1.50
CA GLY A 395 -0.40 40.01 0.05
C GLY A 395 0.96 40.42 -0.51
N GLN A 396 2.01 40.47 0.32
CA GLN A 396 3.35 40.81 -0.12
C GLN A 396 3.99 39.64 -0.89
N ARG A 397 4.88 39.99 -1.82
CA ARG A 397 5.65 39.02 -2.61
C ARG A 397 6.87 38.58 -1.81
N ILE A 398 7.00 37.27 -1.57
CA ILE A 398 8.00 36.70 -0.66
C ILE A 398 8.98 35.73 -1.36
N THR A 399 9.05 35.77 -2.69
CA THR A 399 10.07 35.00 -3.44
C THR A 399 11.32 35.84 -3.64
N ARG A 400 12.47 35.16 -3.82
CA ARG A 400 13.80 35.78 -3.85
C ARG A 400 13.86 37.03 -4.72
N LYS A 401 13.32 36.98 -5.94
CA LYS A 401 13.31 38.10 -6.89
C LYS A 401 12.71 39.39 -6.30
N TYR A 402 11.70 39.27 -5.43
CA TYR A 402 11.03 40.43 -4.82
C TYR A 402 11.66 40.81 -3.49
N LEU A 403 12.24 39.86 -2.75
CA LEU A 403 12.98 40.14 -1.52
C LEU A 403 14.35 40.79 -1.80
N GLU A 404 14.94 40.58 -2.98
CA GLU A 404 16.20 41.24 -3.40
C GLU A 404 16.00 42.71 -3.81
N SER A 405 14.76 43.23 -3.81
CA SER A 405 14.46 44.56 -4.33
C SER A 405 14.66 45.72 -3.33
N ASP A 406 14.86 45.42 -2.04
CA ASP A 406 15.06 46.38 -0.95
C ASP A 406 16.18 45.90 0.00
N GLU A 407 17.04 46.80 0.46
CA GLU A 407 18.14 46.51 1.39
C GLU A 407 17.63 45.86 2.70
N ASN A 408 16.45 46.28 3.19
CA ASN A 408 15.86 45.69 4.40
C ASN A 408 15.33 44.26 4.17
N GLU A 409 14.91 43.95 2.94
CA GLU A 409 14.40 42.63 2.55
C GLU A 409 15.54 41.65 2.25
N THR A 410 16.71 42.18 1.88
CA THR A 410 17.91 41.37 1.64
C THR A 410 18.40 40.71 2.94
N VAL A 411 18.32 41.42 4.07
CA VAL A 411 18.64 40.87 5.41
C VAL A 411 17.70 39.72 5.78
N VAL A 412 16.41 39.86 5.45
CA VAL A 412 15.40 38.81 5.69
C VAL A 412 15.71 37.57 4.84
N LEU A 413 16.08 37.76 3.56
CA LEU A 413 16.47 36.68 2.66
C LEU A 413 17.73 35.94 3.14
N ASP A 414 18.73 36.67 3.65
CA ASP A 414 19.95 36.08 4.20
C ASP A 414 19.63 35.22 5.45
N GLN A 415 18.79 35.72 6.36
CA GLN A 415 18.32 34.96 7.52
C GLN A 415 17.52 33.71 7.13
N MET A 416 16.63 33.82 6.14
CA MET A 416 15.91 32.66 5.59
C MET A 416 16.87 31.62 5.00
N THR A 417 17.94 32.08 4.34
CA THR A 417 18.94 31.21 3.73
C THR A 417 19.78 30.50 4.79
N GLU A 418 20.19 31.20 5.84
CA GLU A 418 20.93 30.64 6.98
C GLU A 418 20.10 29.57 7.71
N LEU A 419 18.86 29.89 8.09
CA LEU A 419 17.92 28.95 8.72
C LEU A 419 17.58 27.76 7.81
N GLY A 420 17.62 27.96 6.49
CA GLY A 420 17.48 26.93 5.46
C GLY A 420 18.76 26.14 5.18
N LYS A 421 19.74 26.14 6.08
CA LYS A 421 21.04 25.44 5.92
C LYS A 421 21.78 25.83 4.63
N GLY A 422 21.70 27.10 4.26
CA GLY A 422 22.30 27.66 3.04
C GLY A 422 21.36 27.73 1.83
N SER A 423 20.08 27.35 1.99
CA SER A 423 19.07 27.39 0.93
C SER A 423 17.77 28.04 1.42
N TYR A 424 17.47 29.24 0.91
CA TYR A 424 16.17 29.89 1.14
C TYR A 424 14.98 29.04 0.64
N ILE A 425 15.21 28.25 -0.42
CA ILE A 425 14.18 27.38 -0.99
C ILE A 425 13.80 26.30 0.03
N ASP A 426 14.80 25.67 0.64
CA ASP A 426 14.59 24.61 1.64
C ASP A 426 13.86 25.18 2.86
N PHE A 427 14.20 26.40 3.30
CA PHE A 427 13.46 27.10 4.35
C PHE A 427 11.98 27.28 3.98
N MET A 428 11.69 27.85 2.81
CA MET A 428 10.33 28.12 2.33
C MET A 428 9.49 26.85 2.12
N GLU A 429 10.11 25.78 1.59
CA GLU A 429 9.47 24.48 1.45
C GLU A 429 9.11 23.88 2.82
N ASN A 430 10.00 23.99 3.81
CA ASN A 430 9.72 23.55 5.18
C ASN A 430 8.58 24.36 5.84
N LEU A 431 8.34 25.60 5.42
CA LEU A 431 7.19 26.39 5.87
C LEU A 431 5.88 26.03 5.16
N GLY A 432 5.90 25.16 4.15
CA GLY A 432 4.73 24.87 3.32
C GLY A 432 4.41 25.98 2.31
N LEU A 433 5.40 26.81 1.95
CA LEU A 433 5.29 27.89 0.97
C LEU A 433 6.22 27.58 -0.22
N PRO A 434 5.86 26.64 -1.11
CA PRO A 434 6.74 26.18 -2.18
C PRO A 434 7.09 27.33 -3.14
N VAL A 435 8.38 27.64 -3.21
CA VAL A 435 8.92 28.78 -3.98
C VAL A 435 8.50 28.72 -5.45
N LYS A 436 8.60 27.54 -6.06
CA LYS A 436 8.27 27.36 -7.48
C LYS A 436 6.83 27.70 -7.79
N ASP A 437 5.91 27.31 -6.92
CA ASP A 437 4.48 27.56 -7.11
C ASP A 437 4.11 29.01 -6.81
N LEU A 438 4.77 29.63 -5.82
CA LEU A 438 4.63 31.06 -5.55
C LEU A 438 5.17 31.91 -6.70
N ASP A 439 6.34 31.58 -7.24
CA ASP A 439 6.90 32.28 -8.41
C ASP A 439 6.00 32.13 -9.62
N SER A 440 5.46 30.93 -9.89
CA SER A 440 4.49 30.73 -10.96
C SER A 440 3.21 31.53 -10.72
N LEU A 441 2.64 31.53 -9.51
CA LEU A 441 1.49 32.35 -9.17
C LEU A 441 1.77 33.85 -9.41
N TYR A 442 2.93 34.34 -8.98
CA TYR A 442 3.28 35.74 -9.11
C TYR A 442 3.46 36.13 -10.58
N HIS A 443 4.23 35.36 -11.35
CA HIS A 443 4.58 35.70 -12.72
C HIS A 443 3.49 35.35 -13.74
N ASP A 444 2.88 34.16 -13.61
CA ASP A 444 2.00 33.60 -14.62
C ASP A 444 0.54 34.03 -14.44
N GLU A 445 0.14 34.42 -13.23
CA GLU A 445 -1.25 34.77 -12.93
C GLU A 445 -1.40 36.22 -12.45
N LEU A 446 -0.65 36.62 -11.43
CA LEU A 446 -0.88 37.92 -10.79
C LEU A 446 -0.23 39.09 -11.51
N ASP A 447 0.98 38.90 -12.06
CA ASP A 447 1.72 39.92 -12.80
C ASP A 447 1.48 39.79 -14.32
N ASP A 448 0.66 38.83 -14.76
CA ASP A 448 0.31 38.64 -16.16
C ASP A 448 -0.41 39.89 -16.70
N PRO A 449 0.15 40.59 -17.71
CA PRO A 449 -0.48 41.77 -18.30
C PRO A 449 -1.75 41.44 -19.10
N TRP A 450 -1.98 40.17 -19.43
CA TRP A 450 -3.10 39.67 -20.23
C TRP A 450 -4.07 38.83 -19.41
N LYS A 451 -4.49 39.34 -18.24
CA LYS A 451 -5.57 38.73 -17.46
C LYS A 451 -6.86 38.60 -18.29
N ILE A 452 -7.73 37.69 -17.88
CA ILE A 452 -8.95 37.40 -18.64
C ILE A 452 -9.83 38.64 -18.79
N GLU A 453 -9.83 39.54 -17.80
CA GLU A 453 -10.54 40.83 -17.82
C GLU A 453 -9.97 41.74 -18.92
N VAL A 454 -8.65 41.87 -19.00
CA VAL A 454 -7.96 42.69 -20.01
C VAL A 454 -8.19 42.13 -21.42
N ILE A 455 -8.14 40.80 -21.57
CA ILE A 455 -8.45 40.14 -22.84
C ILE A 455 -9.92 40.38 -23.23
N TYR A 456 -10.84 40.22 -22.29
CA TYR A 456 -12.27 40.44 -22.49
C TYR A 456 -12.56 41.88 -22.92
N GLU A 457 -11.98 42.88 -22.25
CA GLU A 457 -12.14 44.30 -22.59
C GLU A 457 -11.65 44.61 -24.01
N ASN A 458 -10.49 44.08 -24.39
CA ASN A 458 -9.94 44.29 -25.72
C ASN A 458 -10.77 43.59 -26.81
N VAL A 459 -11.22 42.36 -26.56
CA VAL A 459 -12.10 41.66 -27.52
C VAL A 459 -13.44 42.38 -27.64
N ARG A 460 -14.01 42.88 -26.54
CA ARG A 460 -15.24 43.69 -26.55
C ARG A 460 -15.06 44.96 -27.38
N ARG A 461 -13.94 45.68 -27.21
CA ARG A 461 -13.56 46.81 -28.06
C ARG A 461 -13.55 46.43 -29.54
N LEU A 462 -12.92 45.30 -29.90
CA LEU A 462 -12.86 44.84 -31.29
C LEU A 462 -14.23 44.44 -31.86
N VAL A 463 -15.12 43.87 -31.05
CA VAL A 463 -16.52 43.60 -31.44
C VAL A 463 -17.22 44.92 -31.79
N GLU A 464 -17.13 45.90 -30.89
CA GLU A 464 -17.75 47.22 -31.06
C GLU A 464 -17.21 47.94 -32.30
N GLU A 465 -15.88 48.03 -32.42
CA GLU A 465 -15.23 48.62 -33.58
C GLU A 465 -15.64 47.90 -34.88
N SER A 466 -15.75 46.57 -34.86
CA SER A 466 -16.21 45.83 -36.04
C SER A 466 -17.63 46.25 -36.45
N LEU A 467 -18.56 46.31 -35.50
CA LEU A 467 -19.94 46.72 -35.75
C LEU A 467 -20.04 48.16 -36.27
N ASN A 468 -19.15 49.03 -35.79
CA ASN A 468 -19.12 50.45 -36.15
C ASN A 468 -18.47 50.71 -37.51
N THR A 469 -17.40 50.00 -37.87
CA THR A 469 -16.67 50.27 -39.12
C THR A 469 -17.13 49.42 -40.29
N GLY A 470 -17.88 48.34 -40.04
CA GLY A 470 -18.25 47.39 -41.10
C GLY A 470 -17.09 46.49 -41.53
N GLU A 471 -15.96 46.51 -40.80
CA GLU A 471 -14.82 45.60 -41.01
C GLU A 471 -14.76 44.58 -39.87
N ASN A 472 -14.65 43.29 -40.17
CA ASN A 472 -14.53 42.28 -39.12
C ASN A 472 -13.11 42.25 -38.53
N ARG A 473 -12.90 43.00 -37.43
CA ARG A 473 -11.61 43.14 -36.74
C ARG A 473 -11.24 41.94 -35.88
N LEU A 474 -12.19 41.02 -35.65
CA LEU A 474 -11.93 39.76 -34.93
C LEU A 474 -11.30 38.68 -35.80
N LEU A 475 -11.12 38.91 -37.10
CA LEU A 475 -10.42 37.96 -37.96
C LEU A 475 -8.96 37.84 -37.51
N GLY A 476 -8.46 36.61 -37.44
CA GLY A 476 -7.08 36.35 -37.02
C GLY A 476 -6.04 37.12 -37.83
N LYS A 477 -6.27 37.34 -39.13
CA LYS A 477 -5.41 38.17 -40.00
C LYS A 477 -5.39 39.64 -39.58
N TYR A 478 -6.53 40.20 -39.16
CA TYR A 478 -6.60 41.57 -38.68
C TYR A 478 -5.88 41.69 -37.34
N ALA A 479 -6.23 40.83 -36.39
CA ALA A 479 -5.69 40.82 -35.03
C ALA A 479 -4.17 40.59 -35.01
N SER A 480 -3.65 39.66 -35.83
CA SER A 480 -2.20 39.42 -35.91
C SER A 480 -1.41 40.59 -36.53
N THR A 481 -2.08 41.51 -37.22
CA THR A 481 -1.44 42.66 -37.86
C THR A 481 -1.54 43.92 -37.00
N HIS A 482 -2.72 44.20 -36.47
CA HIS A 482 -3.04 45.46 -35.78
C HIS A 482 -3.08 45.33 -34.25
N GLU A 483 -3.30 44.12 -33.73
CA GLU A 483 -3.48 43.83 -32.29
C GLU A 483 -2.49 42.75 -31.83
N LYS A 484 -1.22 42.88 -32.26
CA LYS A 484 -0.18 41.84 -32.11
C LYS A 484 -0.05 41.31 -30.69
N GLY A 485 -0.01 42.21 -29.69
CA GLY A 485 0.12 41.83 -28.29
C GLY A 485 -1.04 40.94 -27.83
N LEU A 486 -2.28 41.37 -28.10
CA LEU A 486 -3.49 40.62 -27.77
C LEU A 486 -3.54 39.27 -28.52
N TYR A 487 -3.22 39.27 -29.81
CA TYR A 487 -3.22 38.06 -30.64
C TYR A 487 -2.25 37.01 -30.12
N HIS A 488 -1.00 37.41 -29.85
CA HIS A 488 0.01 36.49 -29.34
C HIS A 488 -0.31 36.01 -27.92
N ALA A 489 -0.80 36.89 -27.05
CA ALA A 489 -1.21 36.52 -25.70
C ALA A 489 -2.33 35.48 -25.71
N ILE A 490 -3.37 35.70 -26.52
CA ILE A 490 -4.48 34.75 -26.66
C ILE A 490 -3.98 33.41 -27.22
N CYS A 491 -3.16 33.42 -28.27
CA CYS A 491 -2.65 32.18 -28.85
C CYS A 491 -1.72 31.43 -27.88
N ALA A 492 -0.91 32.13 -27.10
CA ALA A 492 -0.06 31.52 -26.08
C ALA A 492 -0.89 30.86 -24.97
N LYS A 493 -1.93 31.53 -24.48
CA LYS A 493 -2.79 31.03 -23.38
C LYS A 493 -3.76 29.94 -23.80
N TYR A 494 -4.37 30.08 -24.98
CA TYR A 494 -5.50 29.25 -25.41
C TYR A 494 -5.19 28.42 -26.66
N GLY A 495 -3.91 28.37 -27.07
CA GLY A 495 -3.40 27.60 -28.20
C GLY A 495 -3.65 28.26 -29.57
N TYR A 496 -4.81 28.86 -29.78
CA TYR A 496 -5.14 29.54 -31.03
C TYR A 496 -6.21 30.64 -30.84
N TRP A 497 -6.21 31.61 -31.75
CA TRP A 497 -7.06 32.81 -31.67
C TRP A 497 -8.54 32.51 -31.45
N THR A 498 -9.13 31.56 -32.18
CA THR A 498 -10.55 31.24 -32.04
C THR A 498 -10.90 30.57 -30.71
N ALA A 499 -9.98 29.85 -30.06
CA ALA A 499 -10.21 29.30 -28.73
C ALA A 499 -10.25 30.41 -27.67
N GLY A 500 -9.36 31.40 -27.76
CA GLY A 500 -9.40 32.52 -26.83
C GLY A 500 -10.63 33.40 -27.00
N LEU A 501 -11.07 33.63 -28.24
CA LEU A 501 -12.34 34.32 -28.50
C LEU A 501 -13.53 33.57 -27.86
N LEU A 502 -13.58 32.24 -27.99
CA LEU A 502 -14.61 31.43 -27.33
C LEU A 502 -14.54 31.52 -25.80
N LYS A 503 -13.33 31.59 -25.24
CA LYS A 503 -13.13 31.71 -23.78
C LYS A 503 -13.74 32.99 -23.22
N VAL A 504 -13.76 34.08 -24.01
CA VAL A 504 -14.41 35.35 -23.67
C VAL A 504 -15.83 35.48 -24.24
N GLY A 505 -16.43 34.38 -24.69
CA GLY A 505 -17.83 34.30 -25.10
C GLY A 505 -18.12 34.69 -26.56
N VAL A 506 -17.11 34.73 -27.44
CA VAL A 506 -17.26 35.13 -28.84
C VAL A 506 -16.94 33.98 -29.79
N ASP A 507 -17.97 33.46 -30.48
CA ASP A 507 -17.79 32.53 -31.60
C ASP A 507 -17.49 33.33 -32.89
N LEU A 508 -16.23 33.26 -33.36
CA LEU A 508 -15.79 33.97 -34.55
C LEU A 508 -16.58 33.57 -35.81
N LYS A 509 -16.95 32.29 -35.96
CA LYS A 509 -17.67 31.80 -37.15
C LYS A 509 -19.10 32.33 -37.15
N ALA A 510 -19.77 32.22 -36.01
CA ALA A 510 -21.12 32.76 -35.84
C ALA A 510 -21.11 34.28 -36.05
N PHE A 511 -20.20 35.00 -35.38
CA PHE A 511 -20.05 36.44 -35.54
C PHE A 511 -19.81 36.84 -36.99
N THR A 512 -18.85 36.21 -37.67
CA THR A 512 -18.53 36.49 -39.09
C THR A 512 -19.72 36.26 -40.00
N ASN A 513 -20.50 35.19 -39.78
CA ASN A 513 -21.70 34.90 -40.57
C ASN A 513 -22.80 35.95 -40.35
N GLN A 514 -23.04 36.33 -39.09
CA GLN A 514 -23.99 37.38 -38.74
C GLN A 514 -23.57 38.73 -39.33
N PHE A 515 -22.28 39.04 -39.27
CA PHE A 515 -21.68 40.25 -39.78
C PHE A 515 -21.82 40.37 -41.31
N LYS A 516 -21.49 39.30 -42.06
CA LYS A 516 -21.74 39.21 -43.51
C LYS A 516 -23.22 39.32 -43.85
N THR A 517 -24.09 38.73 -43.04
CA THR A 517 -25.54 38.85 -43.25
C THR A 517 -26.01 40.28 -43.05
N ARG A 518 -25.52 40.98 -42.03
CA ARG A 518 -25.81 42.41 -41.78
C ARG A 518 -25.34 43.27 -42.96
N GLU A 519 -24.12 43.07 -43.45
CA GLU A 519 -23.59 43.77 -44.61
C GLU A 519 -24.44 43.51 -45.88
N SER A 520 -24.82 42.25 -46.12
CA SER A 520 -25.70 41.89 -47.24
C SER A 520 -27.08 42.55 -47.12
N MET A 521 -27.66 42.64 -45.93
CA MET A 521 -28.94 43.31 -45.70
C MET A 521 -28.82 44.83 -45.87
N GLN A 522 -27.71 45.43 -45.43
CA GLN A 522 -27.45 46.85 -45.60
C GLN A 522 -27.31 47.20 -47.08
N ASN A 523 -26.57 46.38 -47.84
CA ASN A 523 -26.48 46.51 -49.30
C ASN A 523 -27.83 46.27 -50.00
N ALA A 524 -28.65 45.34 -49.50
CA ALA A 524 -30.00 45.11 -50.02
C ALA A 524 -30.91 46.31 -49.78
N PHE A 525 -30.81 46.95 -48.61
CA PHE A 525 -31.56 48.16 -48.28
C PHE A 525 -31.12 49.35 -49.14
N HIS A 526 -29.81 49.58 -49.25
CA HIS A 526 -29.24 50.57 -50.17
C HIS A 526 -29.77 50.37 -51.59
N SER A 527 -29.62 49.15 -52.12
CA SER A 527 -30.02 48.81 -53.49
C SER A 527 -31.52 48.98 -53.70
N PHE A 528 -32.32 48.64 -52.69
CA PHE A 528 -33.76 48.87 -52.71
C PHE A 528 -34.08 50.36 -52.79
N PHE A 529 -33.45 51.18 -51.94
CA PHE A 529 -33.71 52.61 -51.89
C PHE A 529 -33.24 53.31 -53.18
N HIS A 530 -32.11 52.90 -53.73
CA HIS A 530 -31.63 53.37 -55.03
C HIS A 530 -32.62 53.02 -56.16
N ALA A 531 -33.12 51.78 -56.19
CA ALA A 531 -34.13 51.35 -57.15
C ALA A 531 -35.48 52.07 -56.95
N LEU A 532 -35.85 52.36 -55.70
CA LEU A 532 -37.03 53.12 -55.34
C LEU A 532 -36.96 54.53 -55.92
N LEU A 533 -35.84 55.25 -55.73
CA LEU A 533 -35.66 56.58 -56.31
C LEU A 533 -35.83 56.55 -57.84
N LYS A 534 -35.21 55.58 -58.53
CA LYS A 534 -35.35 55.41 -59.98
C LYS A 534 -36.79 55.12 -60.41
N LYS A 535 -37.50 54.25 -59.68
CA LYS A 535 -38.91 53.88 -59.94
C LYS A 535 -39.84 55.09 -59.89
N TYR A 536 -39.53 56.09 -59.06
CA TYR A 536 -40.31 57.32 -58.94
C TYR A 536 -39.69 58.50 -59.72
N ASN A 537 -38.98 58.21 -60.82
CA ASN A 537 -38.46 59.17 -61.80
C ASN A 537 -37.40 60.15 -61.27
N PHE A 538 -36.64 59.78 -60.24
CA PHE A 538 -35.45 60.55 -59.87
C PHE A 538 -34.30 60.26 -60.85
N THR A 539 -33.58 61.31 -61.24
CA THR A 539 -32.44 61.24 -62.16
C THR A 539 -31.12 61.17 -61.38
N GLU A 540 -30.39 60.07 -61.56
CA GLU A 540 -29.07 59.88 -60.97
C GLU A 540 -27.99 60.60 -61.80
N LEU A 541 -27.22 61.49 -61.17
CA LEU A 541 -26.12 62.21 -61.78
C LEU A 541 -24.78 61.69 -61.24
N LYS A 542 -23.81 61.49 -62.14
CA LYS A 542 -22.47 60.99 -61.78
C LYS A 542 -21.63 61.98 -60.97
N ASN A 543 -21.94 63.28 -61.04
CA ASN A 543 -21.21 64.34 -60.35
C ASN A 543 -22.16 65.08 -59.39
N PRO A 544 -21.90 65.05 -58.07
CA PRO A 544 -22.73 65.74 -57.07
C PRO A 544 -22.91 67.24 -57.35
N LYS A 545 -21.90 67.91 -57.93
CA LYS A 545 -21.98 69.36 -58.24
C LYS A 545 -23.06 69.71 -59.28
N ARG A 546 -23.57 68.72 -60.03
CA ARG A 546 -24.64 68.92 -61.03
C ARG A 546 -26.04 68.72 -60.46
N VAL A 547 -26.16 68.27 -59.21
CA VAL A 547 -27.43 68.06 -58.53
C VAL A 547 -27.97 69.43 -58.10
N THR A 548 -28.94 69.96 -58.85
CA THR A 548 -29.47 71.33 -58.66
C THR A 548 -30.99 71.39 -58.59
N LYS A 549 -31.68 70.26 -58.82
CA LYS A 549 -33.14 70.16 -58.86
C LYS A 549 -33.65 69.09 -57.90
N GLU A 550 -34.92 69.23 -57.49
CA GLU A 550 -35.60 68.34 -56.54
C GLU A 550 -35.61 66.86 -56.92
N ASN A 551 -35.70 66.55 -58.21
CA ASN A 551 -35.72 65.17 -58.70
C ASN A 551 -34.34 64.62 -59.09
N GLN A 552 -33.24 65.31 -58.77
CA GLN A 552 -31.88 64.88 -59.07
C GLN A 552 -31.18 64.39 -57.81
N PHE A 553 -30.35 63.36 -57.95
CA PHE A 553 -29.49 62.89 -56.86
C PHE A 553 -28.18 62.32 -57.40
N SER A 554 -27.20 62.16 -56.53
CA SER A 554 -26.00 61.34 -56.82
C SER A 554 -25.82 60.28 -55.75
N CYS A 555 -25.33 59.10 -56.15
CA CYS A 555 -25.22 57.93 -55.29
C CYS A 555 -23.76 57.55 -55.07
N ARG A 556 -23.31 57.48 -53.81
CA ARG A 556 -21.94 57.07 -53.41
C ARG A 556 -20.85 57.76 -54.24
N LYS A 557 -20.95 59.09 -54.35
CA LYS A 557 -19.97 59.95 -55.03
C LYS A 557 -19.37 60.93 -54.04
N GLN A 558 -18.07 61.18 -54.18
CA GLN A 558 -17.34 62.05 -53.26
C GLN A 558 -17.84 63.51 -53.35
N VAL A 559 -18.16 64.07 -52.19
CA VAL A 559 -18.49 65.47 -51.96
C VAL A 559 -17.45 66.03 -51.01
N LYS A 560 -16.50 66.81 -51.54
CA LYS A 560 -15.32 67.32 -50.82
C LYS A 560 -14.57 66.18 -50.10
N ASP A 561 -14.68 66.09 -48.78
CA ASP A 561 -13.98 65.18 -47.87
C ASP A 561 -14.82 63.98 -47.39
N THR A 562 -16.06 63.84 -47.90
CA THR A 562 -16.97 62.73 -47.53
C THR A 562 -17.64 62.09 -48.75
N VAL A 563 -18.24 60.91 -48.56
CA VAL A 563 -18.96 60.16 -49.59
C VAL A 563 -20.37 59.84 -49.09
N PRO A 564 -21.35 60.74 -49.32
CA PRO A 564 -22.74 60.48 -48.94
C PRO A 564 -23.34 59.32 -49.76
N GLU A 565 -24.27 58.59 -49.16
CA GLU A 565 -24.95 57.49 -49.81
C GLU A 565 -25.90 58.00 -50.90
N PHE A 566 -26.78 58.95 -50.57
CA PHE A 566 -27.64 59.66 -51.52
C PHE A 566 -27.58 61.17 -51.28
N TYR A 567 -26.95 61.91 -52.19
CA TYR A 567 -26.84 63.37 -52.14
C TYR A 567 -27.89 64.03 -53.04
N PHE A 568 -28.75 64.85 -52.43
CA PHE A 568 -29.74 65.72 -53.10
C PHE A 568 -29.29 67.18 -52.98
N TRP A 569 -29.99 68.09 -53.66
CA TRP A 569 -29.64 69.51 -53.67
C TRP A 569 -29.86 70.19 -52.31
N ASP A 570 -30.83 69.73 -51.51
CA ASP A 570 -31.25 70.30 -50.22
C ASP A 570 -30.92 69.42 -49.01
N LYS A 571 -30.63 68.13 -49.23
CA LYS A 571 -30.50 67.12 -48.17
C LYS A 571 -29.55 65.98 -48.54
N ILE A 572 -29.11 65.25 -47.52
CA ILE A 572 -28.45 63.95 -47.68
C ILE A 572 -29.37 62.88 -47.10
N ILE A 573 -29.52 61.76 -47.80
CA ILE A 573 -30.24 60.59 -47.30
C ILE A 573 -29.26 59.43 -47.13
N GLU A 574 -29.31 58.81 -45.96
CA GLU A 574 -28.54 57.62 -45.59
C GLU A 574 -29.51 56.50 -45.21
N THR A 575 -29.32 55.30 -45.73
CA THR A 575 -30.06 54.11 -45.32
C THR A 575 -29.26 53.36 -44.25
N ARG A 576 -29.90 52.94 -43.16
CA ARG A 576 -29.25 52.17 -42.08
C ARG A 576 -30.16 51.09 -41.54
N LEU A 577 -29.66 49.89 -41.23
CA LEU A 577 -30.49 48.82 -40.67
C LEU A 577 -30.98 49.05 -39.23
N GLY A 578 -30.45 50.04 -38.50
CA GLY A 578 -30.86 50.37 -37.14
C GLY A 578 -30.00 51.48 -36.52
N TYR A 579 -30.32 51.84 -35.28
CA TYR A 579 -29.64 52.87 -34.50
C TYR A 579 -29.12 52.29 -33.17
N HIS A 580 -27.93 52.72 -32.75
CA HIS A 580 -27.40 52.51 -31.40
C HIS A 580 -26.95 53.86 -30.86
N GLU A 581 -27.23 54.17 -29.60
CA GLU A 581 -26.92 55.49 -28.99
C GLU A 581 -25.42 55.85 -29.02
N GLN A 582 -24.57 54.85 -29.17
CA GLN A 582 -23.10 54.97 -29.23
C GLN A 582 -22.53 54.93 -30.66
N GLU A 583 -23.37 55.05 -31.70
CA GLU A 583 -22.89 55.06 -33.09
C GLU A 583 -21.90 56.24 -33.32
N PRO A 584 -20.78 56.04 -34.04
CA PRO A 584 -19.73 57.05 -34.16
C PRO A 584 -20.26 58.37 -34.72
N LYS A 585 -20.26 59.42 -33.87
CA LYS A 585 -20.71 60.76 -34.24
C LYS A 585 -19.93 61.32 -35.44
N GLU A 586 -18.65 60.98 -35.55
CA GLU A 586 -17.73 61.47 -36.59
C GLU A 586 -18.24 61.30 -38.03
N ALA A 587 -18.88 60.17 -38.36
CA ALA A 587 -19.37 59.94 -39.72
C ALA A 587 -20.55 60.86 -40.07
N ILE A 588 -21.45 61.12 -39.11
CA ILE A 588 -22.57 62.05 -39.28
C ILE A 588 -22.07 63.50 -39.23
N GLU A 589 -21.13 63.82 -38.35
CA GLU A 589 -20.52 65.17 -38.27
C GLU A 589 -19.86 65.57 -39.61
N LYS A 590 -19.15 64.65 -40.26
CA LYS A 590 -18.59 64.90 -41.61
C LYS A 590 -19.64 65.19 -42.67
N LEU A 591 -20.87 64.69 -42.51
CA LEU A 591 -21.96 64.98 -43.45
C LEU A 591 -22.60 66.35 -43.17
N LYS A 592 -22.62 66.81 -41.91
CA LYS A 592 -23.25 68.09 -41.52
C LYS A 592 -22.64 69.29 -42.24
N SER A 593 -21.33 69.27 -42.52
CA SER A 593 -20.65 70.36 -43.24
C SER A 593 -21.07 70.51 -44.71
N HIS A 594 -21.92 69.63 -45.25
CA HIS A 594 -22.30 69.62 -46.67
C HIS A 594 -23.79 69.77 -46.94
N THR A 595 -24.64 69.80 -45.90
CA THR A 595 -26.09 69.96 -46.06
C THR A 595 -26.76 70.54 -44.81
N GLY A 596 -27.90 71.21 -44.97
CA GLY A 596 -28.74 71.66 -43.86
C GLY A 596 -29.65 70.57 -43.28
N MET A 597 -29.82 69.44 -43.98
CA MET A 597 -30.66 68.34 -43.52
C MET A 597 -30.09 66.97 -43.89
N ILE A 598 -29.98 66.09 -42.90
CA ILE A 598 -29.61 64.68 -43.07
C ILE A 598 -30.81 63.82 -42.68
N ILE A 599 -31.25 62.94 -43.57
CA ILE A 599 -32.32 61.98 -43.32
C ILE A 599 -31.72 60.58 -43.23
N ILE A 600 -31.80 59.97 -42.06
CA ILE A 600 -31.40 58.58 -41.84
C ILE A 600 -32.67 57.74 -41.88
N VAL A 601 -32.78 56.93 -42.92
CA VAL A 601 -33.94 56.05 -43.14
C VAL A 601 -33.60 54.66 -42.62
N THR A 602 -34.39 54.16 -41.67
CA THR A 602 -34.23 52.82 -41.09
C THR A 602 -35.37 51.90 -41.49
N PRO A 603 -35.23 50.55 -41.50
CA PRO A 603 -36.37 49.67 -41.76
C PRO A 603 -37.48 49.82 -40.71
N ASP A 604 -37.09 50.04 -39.45
CA ASP A 604 -37.94 50.11 -38.28
C ASP A 604 -37.33 51.04 -37.20
N GLY A 605 -38.07 51.31 -36.12
CA GLY A 605 -37.67 52.19 -35.01
C GLY A 605 -38.52 53.44 -34.90
N GLU A 606 -38.18 54.33 -33.96
CA GLU A 606 -38.92 55.58 -33.72
C GLU A 606 -38.38 56.75 -34.55
N LYS A 607 -39.28 57.59 -35.06
CA LYS A 607 -38.90 58.85 -35.70
C LYS A 607 -38.37 59.82 -34.65
N SER A 608 -37.18 60.35 -34.89
CA SER A 608 -36.54 61.34 -34.03
C SER A 608 -35.89 62.45 -34.84
N LEU A 609 -35.98 63.68 -34.34
CA LEU A 609 -35.36 64.85 -34.94
C LEU A 609 -34.35 65.44 -33.96
N THR A 610 -33.09 65.52 -34.38
CA THR A 610 -32.05 66.24 -33.63
C THR A 610 -31.86 67.61 -34.27
N SER A 611 -32.24 68.65 -33.54
CA SER A 611 -32.15 70.05 -33.99
C SER A 611 -30.76 70.64 -33.69
N GLY A 612 -30.22 71.40 -34.63
CA GLY A 612 -28.91 72.07 -34.59
C GLY A 612 -28.69 72.88 -35.88
N GLU A 613 -27.46 73.30 -36.20
CA GLU A 613 -27.15 73.99 -37.48
C GLU A 613 -27.52 73.14 -38.71
N THR A 614 -27.31 71.83 -38.62
CA THR A 614 -27.82 70.82 -39.57
C THR A 614 -28.82 69.94 -38.86
N ALA A 615 -30.06 69.85 -39.38
CA ALA A 615 -31.09 68.99 -38.83
C ALA A 615 -30.83 67.53 -39.20
N VAL A 616 -30.85 66.62 -38.21
CA VAL A 616 -30.74 65.17 -38.46
C VAL A 616 -32.08 64.52 -38.14
N LEU A 617 -32.81 64.12 -39.18
CA LEU A 617 -34.07 63.39 -39.09
C LEU A 617 -33.80 61.89 -39.22
N ARG A 618 -34.10 61.13 -38.17
CA ARG A 618 -34.18 59.67 -38.23
C ARG A 618 -35.63 59.28 -38.39
N ILE A 619 -35.91 58.41 -39.34
CA ILE A 619 -37.28 58.06 -39.69
C ILE A 619 -37.35 56.60 -40.15
N PRO A 620 -38.23 55.77 -39.55
CA PRO A 620 -38.46 54.42 -40.05
C PRO A 620 -39.12 54.48 -41.42
N PHE A 621 -38.87 53.47 -42.26
CA PHE A 621 -39.21 53.53 -43.68
C PHE A 621 -40.72 53.65 -43.92
N HIS A 622 -41.55 53.08 -43.03
CA HIS A 622 -43.00 53.21 -43.12
C HIS A 622 -43.47 54.66 -42.91
N GLU A 623 -42.87 55.38 -41.98
CA GLU A 623 -43.12 56.82 -41.80
C GLU A 623 -42.49 57.65 -42.91
N PHE A 624 -41.30 57.26 -43.40
CA PHE A 624 -40.69 57.91 -44.56
C PHE A 624 -41.59 57.83 -45.80
N VAL A 625 -42.25 56.69 -46.03
CA VAL A 625 -43.24 56.52 -47.10
C VAL A 625 -44.46 57.42 -46.87
N LYS A 626 -44.95 57.53 -45.62
CA LYS A 626 -46.06 58.41 -45.25
C LYS A 626 -45.73 59.90 -45.50
N ASP A 627 -44.53 60.31 -45.12
CA ASP A 627 -44.04 61.69 -45.20
C ASP A 627 -43.34 62.01 -46.54
N SER A 628 -43.28 61.04 -47.45
CA SER A 628 -42.51 61.13 -48.70
C SER A 628 -42.87 62.33 -49.57
N LYS A 629 -44.15 62.76 -49.59
CA LYS A 629 -44.55 63.96 -50.34
C LYS A 629 -43.85 65.21 -49.80
N ALA A 630 -43.68 65.32 -48.49
CA ALA A 630 -42.98 66.44 -47.87
C ALA A 630 -41.45 66.29 -47.96
N LEU A 631 -40.93 65.07 -47.77
CA LEU A 631 -39.48 64.83 -47.73
C LEU A 631 -38.84 64.75 -49.12
N LEU A 632 -39.54 64.19 -50.12
CA LEU A 632 -39.03 63.93 -51.47
C LEU A 632 -39.77 64.71 -52.57
N GLY A 633 -40.88 65.41 -52.25
CA GLY A 633 -41.74 66.04 -53.26
C GLY A 633 -42.66 65.07 -54.02
N VAL A 634 -42.55 63.76 -53.76
CA VAL A 634 -43.33 62.70 -54.45
C VAL A 634 -43.98 61.77 -53.43
N LYS A 635 -45.24 61.42 -53.64
CA LYS A 635 -45.97 60.46 -52.77
C LYS A 635 -45.63 59.02 -53.15
N LEU A 636 -44.86 58.35 -52.29
CA LEU A 636 -44.56 56.92 -52.41
C LEU A 636 -45.79 56.06 -52.07
N ARG A 637 -45.92 54.90 -52.71
CA ARG A 637 -47.02 53.95 -52.43
C ARG A 637 -46.77 53.20 -51.12
N HIS A 638 -47.82 52.97 -50.33
CA HIS A 638 -47.71 52.19 -49.10
C HIS A 638 -47.22 50.74 -49.33
N THR A 639 -47.42 50.20 -50.53
CA THR A 639 -46.92 48.87 -50.93
C THR A 639 -45.39 48.78 -50.93
N GLU A 640 -44.66 49.90 -51.03
CA GLU A 640 -43.19 49.90 -50.98
C GLU A 640 -42.67 49.43 -49.62
N VAL A 641 -43.42 49.63 -48.53
CA VAL A 641 -43.07 49.10 -47.19
C VAL A 641 -43.02 47.57 -47.23
N GLN A 642 -44.01 46.94 -47.88
CA GLN A 642 -44.03 45.49 -48.06
C GLN A 642 -42.91 45.02 -49.01
N SER A 643 -42.59 45.81 -50.04
CA SER A 643 -41.48 45.51 -50.96
C SER A 643 -40.13 45.56 -50.25
N LEU A 644 -39.89 46.55 -49.37
CA LEU A 644 -38.69 46.61 -48.54
C LEU A 644 -38.64 45.41 -47.59
N SER A 645 -39.74 45.12 -46.90
CA SER A 645 -39.84 43.94 -46.02
C SER A 645 -39.47 42.66 -46.79
N ASN A 646 -40.02 42.44 -47.98
CA ASN A 646 -39.68 41.28 -48.81
C ASN A 646 -38.23 41.27 -49.29
N LYS A 647 -37.64 42.44 -49.55
CA LYS A 647 -36.22 42.55 -49.95
C LYS A 647 -35.27 42.26 -48.78
N LEU A 648 -35.66 42.63 -47.56
CA LEU A 648 -34.90 42.43 -46.33
C LEU A 648 -35.23 41.12 -45.60
N LYS A 649 -36.28 40.38 -46.03
CA LYS A 649 -36.71 39.13 -45.41
C LYS A 649 -35.54 38.16 -45.32
N ARG A 650 -35.10 37.95 -44.09
CA ARG A 650 -34.25 36.83 -43.69
C ARG A 650 -35.02 35.51 -43.86
N LYS A 651 -34.38 34.47 -44.39
CA LYS A 651 -34.59 33.15 -43.78
C LYS A 651 -34.02 33.27 -42.36
N LEU A 652 -34.90 33.50 -41.38
CA LEU A 652 -34.52 33.65 -39.97
C LEU A 652 -33.77 32.39 -39.51
N TYR A 653 -32.67 32.59 -38.80
CA TYR A 653 -31.92 31.51 -38.15
C TYR A 653 -32.73 30.83 -37.03
N TRP A 654 -33.77 31.50 -36.52
CA TRP A 654 -34.61 31.06 -35.40
C TRP A 654 -35.89 30.32 -35.79
N ASN A 655 -36.04 29.94 -37.07
CA ASN A 655 -37.10 29.04 -37.51
C ASN A 655 -36.50 27.70 -37.99
N GLN A 656 -35.82 27.00 -37.09
CA GLN A 656 -35.63 25.55 -37.17
C GLN A 656 -36.21 24.91 -35.91
#